data_AF-A0AAD6JMY7-F1
#
_entry.id   AF-A0AAD6JMY7-F1
#
_cell.length_a   1.000
_cell.length_b   1.000
_cell.length_c   1.000
_cell.angle_alpha   90.00
_cell.angle_beta   90.00
_cell.angle_gamma   90.00
#
_symmetry.space_group_name_H-M   'P 1'
#
loop_
_entity.id
_entity.type
_entity.pdbx_description
1 polymer ?
#
loop_
_entity_poly.entity_id
_entity_poly.type
_entity_poly.pdbx_seq_one_letter_code
_entity_poly.pdbx_strand_id
1 'polypeptide(L)'
;MGPINFTEAGNIASYLKLQEVDSMHLPVPVNFIFIGFEGKGNQAFKLHSEELEHWFTKIDHIFEHTRVPKIGEVLIPFYKIHVDKEQHHHLPLHSHINYNFSVHAIQMGEKVTYIFEHAINLLARKDDVSDNRDNKDVLWQVDLDVMDALFTSLVNYLQLDNAYNVFILNPRHDLKRAKYGYRRGLSESEITFLKENKSLQTKILQSGGVSESVLALDKIKRPLYEKHPMTPFTWTITEETDTVEWYNICLDALNNAEKLYQGKDTSDTIQNKVLHLLNGKNEDMKLLLEKELKSGGFSDFPAECLTDTWIGKERWAFIDLTAGPFAWGPAVGGEGVRTEHSLPNVQKTIGAVSEISEDEAEERLQEAIQEKFSVFGDKDHQAIDILLAEIDIYELFAFKHCKGRRAKLALCEELDERMRDLKNELQSLDHEEHDESHKKKAVEALQRMESWNLFSDTHEEFRNYTVARDTFLSHLGATLWGSMRHIISPSLADGAFHYYEKISFQLFFVTHEKVRNIKLLPVDIEALKNGLSSLLVSSQKATFTDNLVVLSEDPALAMAFSVARRAAAVPLLLVNGTYRKTTRSYLDSSLLQHQLQRRLHDHGSLKGAHAHSRSTLEVPIFWFISGEPLLVDKHYQAKALSDMVIVVQSESSSWESHLQCNGQSVLWDLRRPVKAAMAAVSEHLAGLLPLHLVYSHAHETAIEDWVWSVGCNPFSITSRGWHVSQFQSDTIARSYIITALEESIQLVNAAIRRLLMEHTSEKTFKMFQSEERELVDKYNYVVSLWRRISTIHGELRYMDAMRLLYTLEDASERFANQVNATIAVLHPIQCMRERKVHVVIDLTTVPAFLVVLGVLYMMAEGSALSLVCFLLGMRTLWFCGGGREFKLLKQRACVKCKLCCNYSNHCDLEENCQCSSLSFRNPALLRLRLLLLLLRLHYYSKEKEERMENGGGGDIECNRNNKEKEGSEGGGGSYRYWVREATADAAPLPLPKKLSPQDHLHSQPNNLGSAWNTAGTWEEKNLNNWATHRIK
;
A
#
# COMPACT_ATOMS: atom_id res chain seq x y z
N MET A 1 16.72 -24.07 -32.70
CA MET A 1 16.60 -25.21 -31.77
C MET A 1 15.60 -26.19 -32.36
N GLY A 2 16.00 -27.46 -32.54
CA GLY A 2 15.22 -28.46 -33.28
C GLY A 2 13.88 -28.84 -32.61
N PRO A 3 12.95 -29.45 -33.35
CA PRO A 3 11.66 -29.89 -32.83
C PRO A 3 11.87 -30.99 -31.77
N ILE A 4 11.34 -30.79 -30.57
CA ILE A 4 11.32 -31.81 -29.51
C ILE A 4 10.45 -32.97 -30.01
N ASN A 5 10.89 -34.20 -29.81
CA ASN A 5 10.11 -35.38 -30.20
C ASN A 5 8.85 -35.47 -29.30
N PHE A 6 7.65 -35.59 -29.89
CA PHE A 6 6.38 -35.50 -29.14
C PHE A 6 6.32 -36.49 -27.98
N THR A 7 6.79 -37.72 -28.18
CA THR A 7 6.81 -38.77 -27.17
C THR A 7 7.85 -38.57 -26.07
N GLU A 8 8.89 -37.76 -26.30
CA GLU A 8 9.95 -37.48 -25.31
C GLU A 8 9.63 -36.27 -24.43
N ALA A 9 8.68 -35.42 -24.83
CA ALA A 9 8.29 -34.23 -24.09
C ALA A 9 7.61 -34.54 -22.74
N GLY A 10 7.01 -35.73 -22.59
CA GLY A 10 6.33 -36.18 -21.38
C GLY A 10 4.93 -35.58 -21.16
N ASN A 11 4.72 -34.30 -21.47
CA ASN A 11 3.43 -33.63 -21.42
C ASN A 11 3.24 -32.64 -22.60
N ILE A 12 2.01 -32.19 -22.80
CA ILE A 12 1.67 -31.34 -23.95
C ILE A 12 2.23 -29.92 -23.80
N ALA A 13 2.21 -29.36 -22.58
CA ALA A 13 2.72 -28.02 -22.33
C ALA A 13 4.23 -27.91 -22.59
N SER A 14 5.03 -28.90 -22.19
CA SER A 14 6.48 -28.96 -22.43
C SER A 14 6.81 -29.15 -23.91
N TYR A 15 5.98 -29.91 -24.66
CA TYR A 15 6.09 -30.04 -26.10
C TYR A 15 5.90 -28.69 -26.80
N LEU A 16 4.85 -27.96 -26.42
CA LEU A 16 4.54 -26.62 -26.94
C LEU A 16 5.43 -25.50 -26.34
N LYS A 17 6.26 -25.81 -25.35
CA LYS A 17 7.06 -24.85 -24.56
C LYS A 17 6.21 -23.76 -23.90
N LEU A 18 5.01 -24.13 -23.44
CA LEU A 18 4.15 -23.26 -22.63
C LEU A 18 4.58 -23.37 -21.17
N GLN A 19 4.77 -22.23 -20.51
CA GLN A 19 5.13 -22.13 -19.10
C GLN A 19 4.12 -21.25 -18.38
N GLU A 20 3.88 -21.54 -17.10
CA GLU A 20 3.09 -20.65 -16.26
C GLU A 20 3.76 -19.28 -16.16
N VAL A 21 2.94 -18.23 -16.13
CA VAL A 21 3.41 -16.86 -15.96
C VAL A 21 3.51 -16.58 -14.47
N ASP A 22 4.76 -16.41 -13.99
CA ASP A 22 5.04 -16.10 -12.59
C ASP A 22 4.82 -14.62 -12.28
N SER A 23 5.36 -13.72 -13.10
CA SER A 23 5.22 -12.27 -12.95
C SER A 23 5.18 -11.52 -14.28
N MET A 24 4.47 -10.38 -14.28
CA MET A 24 4.39 -9.42 -15.38
C MET A 24 4.79 -8.03 -14.87
N HIS A 25 5.73 -7.39 -15.56
CA HIS A 25 6.25 -6.08 -15.16
C HIS A 25 5.63 -4.95 -15.98
N LEU A 26 4.95 -4.02 -15.33
CA LEU A 26 4.36 -2.83 -15.94
C LEU A 26 5.31 -1.63 -15.75
N PRO A 27 5.82 -1.01 -16.82
CA PRO A 27 6.68 0.16 -16.71
C PRO A 27 5.91 1.38 -16.17
N VAL A 28 6.54 2.12 -15.25
CA VAL A 28 6.02 3.35 -14.62
C VAL A 28 7.08 4.45 -14.68
N PRO A 29 6.91 5.47 -15.53
CA PRO A 29 7.84 6.60 -15.60
C PRO A 29 7.62 7.61 -14.46
N VAL A 30 8.69 7.99 -13.77
CA VAL A 30 8.67 8.93 -12.63
C VAL A 30 9.79 9.95 -12.76
N ASN A 31 9.45 11.22 -12.61
CA ASN A 31 10.40 12.32 -12.56
C ASN A 31 10.56 12.84 -11.13
N PHE A 32 11.81 12.95 -10.65
CA PHE A 32 12.16 13.67 -9.43
C PHE A 32 12.80 15.00 -9.77
N ILE A 33 12.12 16.11 -9.47
CA ILE A 33 12.54 17.43 -9.91
C ILE A 33 13.10 18.20 -8.70
N PHE A 34 14.41 18.42 -8.70
CA PHE A 34 15.14 19.09 -7.63
C PHE A 34 15.28 20.59 -7.92
N ILE A 35 14.77 21.44 -7.03
CA ILE A 35 14.84 22.91 -7.10
C ILE A 35 15.56 23.43 -5.86
N GLY A 36 16.60 24.25 -6.04
CA GLY A 36 17.40 24.79 -4.92
C GLY A 36 18.55 23.89 -4.43
N PHE A 37 19.00 22.94 -5.25
CA PHE A 37 20.10 22.01 -4.92
C PHE A 37 21.38 22.23 -5.72
N GLU A 38 21.50 23.34 -6.43
CA GLU A 38 22.70 23.70 -7.21
C GLU A 38 23.77 24.44 -6.40
N GLY A 39 23.57 24.60 -5.10
CA GLY A 39 24.40 25.45 -4.23
C GLY A 39 23.88 26.87 -4.03
N LYS A 40 22.73 27.20 -4.65
CA LYS A 40 22.07 28.52 -4.52
C LYS A 40 20.76 28.48 -3.75
N GLY A 41 20.33 27.34 -3.21
CA GLY A 41 19.18 27.24 -2.31
C GLY A 41 19.56 27.37 -0.83
N ASN A 42 18.77 26.77 0.06
CA ASN A 42 19.05 26.77 1.50
C ASN A 42 20.42 26.16 1.83
N GLN A 43 21.15 26.78 2.78
CA GLN A 43 22.48 26.36 3.23
C GLN A 43 23.52 26.16 2.11
N ALA A 44 23.30 26.77 0.94
CA ALA A 44 24.13 26.55 -0.24
C ALA A 44 24.37 25.05 -0.56
N PHE A 45 23.39 24.20 -0.24
CA PHE A 45 23.54 22.76 -0.40
C PHE A 45 23.57 22.37 -1.89
N LYS A 46 24.59 21.61 -2.27
CA LYS A 46 24.82 21.16 -3.65
C LYS A 46 24.73 19.65 -3.75
N LEU A 47 23.75 19.13 -4.50
CA LEU A 47 23.67 17.71 -4.85
C LEU A 47 24.58 17.40 -6.05
N HIS A 48 25.35 16.32 -5.94
CA HIS A 48 26.17 15.82 -7.03
C HIS A 48 25.52 14.59 -7.68
N SER A 49 25.71 14.43 -8.99
CA SER A 49 25.16 13.29 -9.75
C SER A 49 25.67 11.95 -9.23
N GLU A 50 26.96 11.87 -8.87
CA GLU A 50 27.62 10.64 -8.37
C GLU A 50 26.94 10.11 -7.10
N GLU A 51 26.50 11.01 -6.21
CA GLU A 51 25.87 10.65 -4.94
C GLU A 51 24.47 10.09 -5.15
N LEU A 52 23.67 10.78 -5.98
CA LEU A 52 22.32 10.34 -6.28
C LEU A 52 22.33 9.06 -7.10
N GLU A 53 23.24 8.92 -8.07
CA GLU A 53 23.39 7.67 -8.79
C GLU A 53 23.76 6.53 -7.84
N HIS A 54 24.69 6.74 -6.90
CA HIS A 54 25.04 5.71 -5.92
C HIS A 54 23.85 5.30 -5.02
N TRP A 55 23.06 6.26 -4.54
CA TRP A 55 21.93 5.99 -3.66
C TRP A 55 20.73 5.43 -4.41
N PHE A 56 20.34 6.06 -5.53
CA PHE A 56 19.08 5.80 -6.23
C PHE A 56 19.15 4.63 -7.22
N THR A 57 20.31 4.27 -7.75
CA THR A 57 20.45 3.01 -8.54
C THR A 57 20.20 1.75 -7.71
N LYS A 58 20.28 1.87 -6.39
CA LYS A 58 20.13 0.78 -5.43
C LYS A 58 18.81 0.84 -4.66
N ILE A 59 17.92 1.76 -5.01
CA ILE A 59 16.54 1.76 -4.51
C ILE A 59 15.78 0.66 -5.26
N ASP A 60 14.84 0.01 -4.59
CA ASP A 60 13.98 -0.97 -5.24
C ASP A 60 13.13 -0.26 -6.30
N HIS A 61 13.40 -0.58 -7.56
CA HIS A 61 12.63 -0.08 -8.71
C HIS A 61 11.45 -0.99 -9.05
N ILE A 62 11.34 -2.15 -8.41
CA ILE A 62 10.26 -3.10 -8.65
C ILE A 62 9.38 -3.14 -7.41
N PHE A 63 8.11 -2.78 -7.57
CA PHE A 63 7.11 -2.87 -6.50
C PHE A 63 6.03 -3.84 -6.91
N GLU A 64 5.70 -4.75 -6.02
CA GLU A 64 4.58 -5.66 -6.19
C GLU A 64 3.26 -4.88 -6.10
N HIS A 65 2.30 -5.19 -6.96
CA HIS A 65 0.95 -4.69 -6.77
C HIS A 65 0.32 -5.38 -5.56
N THR A 66 -0.16 -4.57 -4.61
CA THR A 66 -0.65 -5.06 -3.33
C THR A 66 -2.12 -4.75 -3.13
N ARG A 67 -2.85 -5.69 -2.53
CA ARG A 67 -4.26 -5.53 -2.14
C ARG A 67 -4.38 -5.57 -0.63
N VAL A 68 -5.17 -4.66 -0.09
CA VAL A 68 -5.52 -4.63 1.31
C VAL A 68 -6.80 -5.46 1.47
N PRO A 69 -6.76 -6.58 2.21
CA PRO A 69 -7.95 -7.37 2.50
C PRO A 69 -9.00 -6.52 3.21
N LYS A 70 -10.27 -6.93 3.13
CA LYS A 70 -11.33 -6.24 3.86
C LYS A 70 -10.96 -6.15 5.33
N ILE A 71 -10.81 -4.91 5.78
CA ILE A 71 -10.56 -4.62 7.18
C ILE A 71 -11.87 -4.96 7.91
N GLY A 72 -11.82 -5.93 8.83
CA GLY A 72 -12.93 -6.24 9.75
C GLY A 72 -13.27 -5.03 10.62
N GLU A 73 -14.12 -5.17 11.64
CA GLU A 73 -14.36 -4.05 12.57
C GLU A 73 -13.02 -3.52 13.09
N VAL A 74 -12.61 -2.34 12.61
CA VAL A 74 -11.42 -1.63 13.08
C VAL A 74 -11.55 -1.53 14.58
N LEU A 75 -10.72 -2.29 15.30
CA LEU A 75 -10.65 -2.24 16.75
C LEU A 75 -9.99 -0.93 17.15
N ILE A 76 -10.69 0.19 16.99
CA ILE A 76 -10.31 1.52 17.48
C ILE A 76 -9.02 2.06 16.78
N PRO A 77 -8.84 3.38 16.58
CA PRO A 77 -7.60 3.96 16.00
C PRO A 77 -6.27 3.67 16.75
N PHE A 78 -6.26 2.75 17.73
CA PHE A 78 -5.13 2.45 18.61
C PHE A 78 -4.55 1.05 18.43
N TYR A 79 -5.23 0.15 17.71
CA TYR A 79 -4.77 -1.22 17.53
C TYR A 79 -4.48 -1.51 16.06
N LYS A 80 -3.41 -2.26 15.82
CA LYS A 80 -3.03 -2.75 14.49
C LYS A 80 -4.25 -3.34 13.80
N ILE A 81 -4.45 -2.95 12.54
CA ILE A 81 -5.52 -3.47 11.70
C ILE A 81 -5.30 -4.98 11.55
N HIS A 82 -6.04 -5.76 12.33
CA HIS A 82 -6.05 -7.21 12.18
C HIS A 82 -6.85 -7.54 10.93
N VAL A 83 -6.13 -8.03 9.93
CA VAL A 83 -6.68 -8.59 8.71
C VAL A 83 -7.41 -9.88 9.08
N ASP A 84 -8.73 -9.93 8.84
CA ASP A 84 -9.46 -11.19 8.91
C ASP A 84 -8.92 -12.10 7.80
N LYS A 85 -8.46 -13.30 8.18
CA LYS A 85 -8.04 -14.33 7.23
C LYS A 85 -9.29 -14.92 6.58
N GLU A 86 -9.93 -14.18 5.69
CA GLU A 86 -10.92 -14.77 4.77
C GLU A 86 -10.23 -15.89 4.00
N GLN A 87 -10.83 -17.09 3.98
CA GLN A 87 -10.23 -18.27 3.34
C GLN A 87 -10.23 -18.17 1.80
N HIS A 88 -10.95 -17.20 1.21
CA HIS A 88 -11.17 -17.11 -0.23
C HIS A 88 -11.18 -15.64 -0.70
N HIS A 89 -10.10 -15.19 -1.32
CA HIS A 89 -10.00 -13.91 -2.02
C HIS A 89 -10.35 -14.08 -3.50
N HIS A 90 -10.99 -13.08 -4.14
CA HIS A 90 -11.35 -13.17 -5.56
C HIS A 90 -10.10 -13.13 -6.45
N LEU A 91 -9.17 -12.23 -6.14
CA LEU A 91 -7.84 -12.16 -6.74
C LEU A 91 -6.80 -12.55 -5.68
N PRO A 92 -5.59 -12.99 -6.07
CA PRO A 92 -4.58 -13.33 -5.11
C PRO A 92 -4.09 -12.04 -4.44
N LEU A 93 -3.91 -12.08 -3.11
CA LEU A 93 -3.33 -10.95 -2.36
C LEU A 93 -1.94 -10.59 -2.88
N HIS A 94 -1.20 -11.61 -3.34
CA HIS A 94 0.02 -11.49 -4.11
C HIS A 94 -0.32 -11.45 -5.60
N SER A 95 -0.31 -10.27 -6.21
CA SER A 95 -0.57 -10.14 -7.64
C SER A 95 0.58 -10.73 -8.46
N HIS A 96 0.28 -11.30 -9.62
CA HIS A 96 1.30 -11.59 -10.64
C HIS A 96 1.87 -10.32 -11.29
N ILE A 97 1.35 -9.13 -10.94
CA ILE A 97 1.69 -7.86 -11.59
C ILE A 97 2.61 -7.03 -10.69
N ASN A 98 3.75 -6.64 -11.24
CA ASN A 98 4.76 -5.82 -10.58
C ASN A 98 4.94 -4.51 -11.37
N TYR A 99 5.07 -3.38 -10.67
CA TYR A 99 5.45 -2.10 -11.28
C TYR A 99 6.96 -2.02 -11.40
N ASN A 100 7.45 -1.64 -12.58
CA ASN A 100 8.85 -1.39 -12.85
C ASN A 100 9.06 0.12 -13.05
N PHE A 101 9.60 0.79 -12.05
CA PHE A 101 9.80 2.22 -12.01
C PHE A 101 11.07 2.62 -12.75
N SER A 102 10.90 3.46 -13.78
CA SER A 102 12.01 4.16 -14.42
C SER A 102 12.09 5.57 -13.83
N VAL A 103 13.18 5.87 -13.12
CA VAL A 103 13.36 7.13 -12.39
C VAL A 103 14.23 8.08 -13.20
N HIS A 104 13.73 9.27 -13.43
CA HIS A 104 14.46 10.35 -14.07
C HIS A 104 14.55 11.56 -13.13
N ALA A 105 15.73 11.80 -12.60
CA ALA A 105 15.98 12.90 -11.70
C ALA A 105 16.49 14.12 -12.50
N ILE A 106 15.81 15.24 -12.33
CA ILE A 106 16.05 16.49 -13.06
C ILE A 106 16.46 17.56 -12.05
N GLN A 107 17.66 18.12 -12.21
CA GLN A 107 18.09 19.30 -11.48
C GLN A 107 17.71 20.56 -12.25
N MET A 108 16.99 21.45 -11.58
CA MET A 108 16.61 22.76 -12.12
C MET A 108 17.68 23.81 -11.77
N GLY A 109 17.83 24.80 -12.65
CA GLY A 109 18.78 25.90 -12.48
C GLY A 109 18.25 27.08 -11.65
N GLU A 110 19.14 28.03 -11.37
CA GLU A 110 18.93 29.19 -10.49
C GLU A 110 17.71 30.03 -10.83
N LYS A 111 17.46 30.23 -12.12
CA LYS A 111 16.30 31.02 -12.58
C LYS A 111 14.99 30.42 -12.11
N VAL A 112 14.86 29.10 -12.15
CA VAL A 112 13.66 28.40 -11.66
C VAL A 112 13.58 28.53 -10.14
N THR A 113 14.70 28.27 -9.44
CA THR A 113 14.78 28.45 -7.97
C THR A 113 14.32 29.84 -7.54
N TYR A 114 14.80 30.89 -8.21
CA TYR A 114 14.42 32.28 -7.93
C TYR A 114 12.93 32.55 -8.12
N ILE A 115 12.30 32.00 -9.17
CA ILE A 115 10.85 32.19 -9.41
C ILE A 115 10.04 31.57 -8.28
N PHE A 116 10.39 30.37 -7.81
CA PHE A 116 9.72 29.75 -6.67
C PHE A 116 9.93 30.54 -5.38
N GLU A 117 11.15 31.01 -5.12
CA GLU A 117 11.44 31.90 -3.97
C GLU A 117 10.63 33.20 -4.04
N HIS A 118 10.58 33.85 -5.19
CA HIS A 118 9.82 35.09 -5.40
C HIS A 118 8.31 34.86 -5.28
N ALA A 119 7.79 33.76 -5.81
CA ALA A 119 6.38 33.39 -5.70
C ALA A 119 5.99 33.08 -4.25
N ILE A 120 6.78 32.28 -3.52
CA ILE A 120 6.58 32.05 -2.09
C ILE A 120 6.57 33.39 -1.34
N ASN A 121 7.50 34.28 -1.69
CA ASN A 121 7.62 35.58 -1.04
C ASN A 121 6.41 36.48 -1.26
N LEU A 122 5.89 36.51 -2.48
CA LEU A 122 4.75 37.33 -2.89
C LEU A 122 3.41 36.79 -2.36
N LEU A 123 3.24 35.47 -2.35
CA LEU A 123 1.99 34.80 -2.00
C LEU A 123 1.85 34.48 -0.50
N ALA A 124 2.92 34.71 0.27
CA ALA A 124 2.91 34.54 1.71
C ALA A 124 2.16 35.68 2.41
N ARG A 125 1.30 35.30 3.35
CA ARG A 125 0.57 36.22 4.25
C ARG A 125 0.59 35.68 5.67
N LYS A 126 0.37 36.55 6.66
CA LYS A 126 0.28 36.13 8.06
C LYS A 126 -0.91 35.19 8.24
N ASP A 127 -0.72 34.10 8.99
CA ASP A 127 -1.80 33.16 9.33
C ASP A 127 -2.82 33.82 10.26
N ASP A 128 -2.33 34.62 11.22
CA ASP A 128 -3.15 35.47 12.08
C ASP A 128 -3.06 36.94 11.65
N VAL A 129 -4.19 37.49 11.18
CA VAL A 129 -4.32 38.88 10.75
C VAL A 129 -4.11 39.86 11.91
N SER A 130 -4.38 39.45 13.15
CA SER A 130 -4.28 40.28 14.35
C SER A 130 -2.90 40.30 14.99
N ASP A 131 -1.97 39.46 14.51
CA ASP A 131 -0.66 39.28 15.13
C ASP A 131 0.33 40.39 14.75
N ASN A 132 0.58 41.26 15.74
CA ASN A 132 1.52 42.38 15.65
C ASN A 132 2.95 42.02 16.11
N ARG A 133 3.25 40.76 16.42
CA ARG A 133 4.60 40.31 16.78
C ARG A 133 5.58 40.47 15.62
N ASP A 134 6.87 40.49 15.95
CA ASP A 134 7.95 40.53 14.97
C ASP A 134 7.80 39.40 13.95
N ASN A 135 7.96 39.72 12.67
CA ASN A 135 7.68 38.81 11.55
C ASN A 135 8.36 37.44 11.63
N LYS A 136 9.44 37.33 12.43
CA LYS A 136 10.22 36.11 12.66
C LYS A 136 9.46 35.04 13.46
N ASP A 137 8.59 35.44 14.39
CA ASP A 137 7.86 34.51 15.28
C ASP A 137 6.44 34.20 14.79
N VAL A 138 6.02 34.85 13.70
CA VAL A 138 4.68 34.70 13.12
C VAL A 138 4.68 33.55 12.12
N LEU A 139 3.62 32.75 12.13
CA LEU A 139 3.37 31.71 11.13
C LEU A 139 2.81 32.32 9.85
N TRP A 140 3.40 31.97 8.71
CA TRP A 140 2.96 32.44 7.40
C TRP A 140 2.26 31.33 6.62
N GLN A 141 1.22 31.70 5.87
CA GLN A 141 0.54 30.83 4.92
C GLN A 141 0.80 31.29 3.49
N VAL A 142 1.10 30.34 2.59
CA VAL A 142 1.31 30.58 1.16
C VAL A 142 0.08 30.12 0.39
N ASP A 143 -0.39 30.96 -0.53
CA ASP A 143 -1.54 30.66 -1.37
C ASP A 143 -1.26 29.57 -2.40
N LEU A 144 -1.89 28.42 -2.19
CA LEU A 144 -1.65 27.26 -3.01
C LEU A 144 -2.40 27.26 -4.35
N ASP A 145 -3.53 27.97 -4.49
CA ASP A 145 -4.25 28.00 -5.76
C ASP A 145 -3.43 28.71 -6.86
N VAL A 146 -2.63 29.70 -6.46
CA VAL A 146 -1.75 30.44 -7.37
C VAL A 146 -0.45 29.66 -7.62
N MET A 147 0.07 28.98 -6.61
CA MET A 147 1.21 28.06 -6.77
C MET A 147 0.88 26.88 -7.69
N ASP A 148 -0.35 26.34 -7.63
CA ASP A 148 -0.84 25.27 -8.51
C ASP A 148 -0.71 25.65 -10.00
N ALA A 149 -1.01 26.92 -10.34
CA ALA A 149 -0.83 27.45 -11.68
C ALA A 149 0.66 27.51 -12.11
N LEU A 150 1.56 27.83 -11.18
CA LEU A 150 3.01 27.88 -11.43
C LEU A 150 3.59 26.48 -11.70
N PHE A 151 3.29 25.49 -10.85
CA PHE A 151 3.70 24.11 -11.06
C PHE A 151 3.17 23.56 -12.38
N THR A 152 1.87 23.76 -12.64
CA THR A 152 1.21 23.34 -13.87
C THR A 152 1.83 24.00 -15.10
N SER A 153 2.21 25.28 -15.03
CA SER A 153 2.90 25.97 -16.11
C SER A 153 4.27 25.34 -16.42
N LEU A 154 5.07 25.02 -15.39
CA LEU A 154 6.38 24.40 -15.58
C LEU A 154 6.28 22.99 -16.20
N VAL A 155 5.34 22.17 -15.70
CA VAL A 155 5.07 20.83 -16.24
C VAL A 155 4.67 20.90 -17.71
N ASN A 156 3.75 21.81 -18.07
CA ASN A 156 3.30 22.00 -19.45
C ASN A 156 4.39 22.58 -20.37
N TYR A 157 5.22 23.49 -19.87
CA TYR A 157 6.30 24.11 -20.63
C TYR A 157 7.36 23.08 -21.03
N LEU A 158 7.77 22.22 -20.09
CA LEU A 158 8.78 21.17 -20.31
C LEU A 158 8.23 19.85 -20.90
N GLN A 159 6.90 19.73 -21.03
CA GLN A 159 6.17 18.52 -21.44
C GLN A 159 6.43 17.29 -20.57
N LEU A 160 6.34 17.49 -19.26
CA LEU A 160 6.54 16.43 -18.27
C LEU A 160 5.27 15.60 -18.00
N ASP A 161 4.21 15.77 -18.80
CA ASP A 161 2.89 15.13 -18.65
C ASP A 161 2.92 13.60 -18.84
N ASN A 162 3.96 13.09 -19.53
CA ASN A 162 4.14 11.67 -19.84
C ASN A 162 4.77 10.87 -18.69
N ALA A 163 4.94 11.48 -17.51
CA ALA A 163 5.48 10.84 -16.31
C ALA A 163 4.80 11.38 -15.04
N TYR A 164 4.99 10.69 -13.92
CA TYR A 164 4.58 11.18 -12.61
C TYR A 164 5.66 12.09 -12.01
N ASN A 165 5.33 13.34 -11.70
CA ASN A 165 6.31 14.34 -11.28
C ASN A 165 6.25 14.57 -9.76
N VAL A 166 7.38 14.48 -9.08
CA VAL A 166 7.51 14.88 -7.68
C VAL A 166 8.57 15.96 -7.57
N PHE A 167 8.17 17.16 -7.17
CA PHE A 167 9.03 18.32 -6.97
C PHE A 167 9.60 18.31 -5.55
N ILE A 168 10.92 18.47 -5.42
CA ILE A 168 11.61 18.61 -4.14
C ILE A 168 12.17 20.03 -4.09
N LEU A 169 11.64 20.83 -3.18
CA LEU A 169 12.00 22.24 -3.03
C LEU A 169 12.97 22.42 -1.86
N ASN A 170 14.04 23.18 -2.10
CA ASN A 170 14.97 23.67 -1.09
C ASN A 170 15.26 25.18 -1.29
N PRO A 171 14.23 26.05 -1.24
CA PRO A 171 14.40 27.49 -1.44
C PRO A 171 15.21 28.12 -0.29
N ARG A 172 15.82 29.28 -0.50
CA ARG A 172 16.52 30.01 0.57
C ARG A 172 15.58 30.38 1.70
N HIS A 173 16.07 30.22 2.93
CA HIS A 173 15.35 30.64 4.12
C HIS A 173 15.37 32.18 4.24
N ASP A 174 14.18 32.79 4.29
CA ASP A 174 14.06 34.22 4.55
C ASP A 174 14.14 34.49 6.07
N LEU A 175 15.21 35.16 6.51
CA LEU A 175 15.42 35.54 7.91
C LEU A 175 14.27 36.37 8.51
N LYS A 176 13.41 36.97 7.68
CA LYS A 176 12.22 37.70 8.13
C LYS A 176 11.02 36.80 8.41
N ARG A 177 11.00 35.57 7.90
CA ARG A 177 9.88 34.61 7.98
C ARG A 177 10.39 33.24 8.35
N ALA A 178 10.47 32.98 9.65
CA ALA A 178 11.11 31.76 10.11
C ALA A 178 10.29 30.49 9.82
N LYS A 179 8.95 30.61 9.69
CA LYS A 179 8.03 29.49 9.53
C LYS A 179 6.91 29.82 8.54
N TYR A 180 6.75 29.00 7.51
CA TYR A 180 5.66 29.10 6.56
C TYR A 180 5.13 27.72 6.15
N GLY A 181 3.90 27.69 5.63
CA GLY A 181 3.28 26.49 5.06
C GLY A 181 2.28 26.82 3.96
N TYR A 182 1.86 25.81 3.23
CA TYR A 182 0.92 25.94 2.13
C TYR A 182 -0.50 25.65 2.61
N ARG A 183 -1.45 26.49 2.19
CA ARG A 183 -2.88 26.28 2.47
C ARG A 183 -3.70 26.69 1.25
N ARG A 184 -4.74 25.92 0.96
CA ARG A 184 -5.80 26.30 0.03
C ARG A 184 -6.95 26.97 0.79
N GLY A 185 -7.42 28.11 0.30
CA GLY A 185 -8.48 28.89 0.95
C GLY A 185 -7.97 29.93 1.95
N LEU A 186 -8.69 30.11 3.05
CA LEU A 186 -8.50 31.18 4.05
C LEU A 186 -8.10 30.60 5.42
N SER A 187 -7.41 31.41 6.24
CA SER A 187 -7.13 31.09 7.65
C SER A 187 -8.34 31.34 8.56
N GLU A 188 -8.31 30.79 9.77
CA GLU A 188 -9.38 30.99 10.76
C GLU A 188 -9.54 32.48 11.13
N SER A 189 -8.44 33.22 11.19
CA SER A 189 -8.44 34.66 11.46
C SER A 189 -9.05 35.45 10.29
N GLU A 190 -8.73 35.10 9.05
CA GLU A 190 -9.32 35.69 7.84
C GLU A 190 -10.84 35.42 7.77
N ILE A 191 -11.26 34.20 8.12
CA ILE A 191 -12.69 33.81 8.18
C ILE A 191 -13.41 34.62 9.26
N THR A 192 -12.81 34.77 10.44
CA THR A 192 -13.38 35.55 11.54
C THR A 192 -13.51 37.02 11.16
N PHE A 193 -12.48 37.57 10.52
CA PHE A 193 -12.49 38.95 9.99
C PHE A 193 -13.61 39.15 8.95
N LEU A 194 -13.79 38.21 8.02
CA LEU A 194 -14.88 38.23 7.05
C LEU A 194 -16.25 38.19 7.74
N LYS A 195 -16.40 37.36 8.77
CA LYS A 195 -17.65 37.23 9.54
C LYS A 195 -18.03 38.52 10.25
N GLU A 196 -17.06 39.22 10.83
CA GLU A 196 -17.28 40.48 11.54
C GLU A 196 -17.58 41.65 10.58
N ASN A 197 -16.92 41.68 9.42
CA ASN A 197 -17.02 42.80 8.48
C ASN A 197 -18.11 42.61 7.41
N LYS A 198 -19.37 42.87 7.79
CA LYS A 198 -20.53 42.80 6.88
C LYS A 198 -20.42 43.72 5.66
N SER A 199 -19.76 44.88 5.80
CA SER A 199 -19.58 45.82 4.68
C SER A 199 -18.73 45.22 3.56
N LEU A 200 -17.69 44.47 3.93
CA LEU A 200 -16.81 43.78 2.99
C LEU A 200 -17.53 42.64 2.26
N GLN A 201 -18.36 41.87 2.97
CA GLN A 201 -19.21 40.84 2.36
C GLN A 201 -20.13 41.44 1.29
N THR A 202 -20.78 42.58 1.58
CA THR A 202 -21.65 43.25 0.61
C THR A 202 -20.87 43.80 -0.58
N LYS A 203 -19.65 44.32 -0.37
CA LYS A 203 -18.78 44.76 -1.46
C LYS A 203 -18.39 43.60 -2.37
N ILE A 204 -18.01 42.45 -1.80
CA ILE A 204 -17.65 41.24 -2.55
C ILE A 204 -18.83 40.74 -3.40
N LEU A 205 -20.04 40.73 -2.84
CA LEU A 205 -21.25 40.34 -3.57
C LEU A 205 -21.63 41.33 -4.68
N GLN A 206 -21.31 42.62 -4.53
CA GLN A 206 -21.61 43.68 -5.49
C GLN A 206 -20.54 43.84 -6.58
N SER A 207 -19.28 43.50 -6.28
CA SER A 207 -18.20 43.42 -7.27
C SER A 207 -18.44 42.21 -8.17
N GLY A 208 -19.37 42.35 -9.11
CA GLY A 208 -19.58 41.41 -10.20
C GLY A 208 -18.26 41.16 -10.95
N GLY A 209 -18.07 39.91 -11.39
CA GLY A 209 -16.81 39.35 -11.87
C GLY A 209 -16.09 40.21 -12.91
N VAL A 210 -14.96 40.77 -12.50
CA VAL A 210 -13.88 41.37 -13.31
C VAL A 210 -12.60 41.05 -12.53
N SER A 211 -11.47 40.56 -13.02
CA SER A 211 -10.99 40.05 -14.32
C SER A 211 -9.82 39.10 -14.01
N GLU A 212 -9.63 38.09 -14.86
CA GLU A 212 -8.44 37.25 -15.15
C GLU A 212 -7.61 36.64 -14.00
N SER A 213 -7.13 35.41 -14.22
CA SER A 213 -6.24 34.70 -13.30
C SER A 213 -5.02 35.57 -12.98
N VAL A 214 -4.70 35.71 -11.68
CA VAL A 214 -3.58 36.52 -11.17
C VAL A 214 -2.25 36.23 -11.89
N LEU A 215 -2.08 35.00 -12.40
CA LEU A 215 -1.02 34.61 -13.31
C LEU A 215 -1.63 34.16 -14.65
N ALA A 216 -1.68 35.06 -15.64
CA ALA A 216 -1.98 34.71 -17.02
C ALA A 216 -0.70 34.16 -17.67
N LEU A 217 -0.39 32.88 -17.44
CA LEU A 217 0.76 32.22 -18.04
C LEU A 217 0.37 31.70 -19.43
N ASP A 218 0.92 32.32 -20.47
CA ASP A 218 0.71 31.89 -21.85
C ASP A 218 1.26 30.47 -22.07
N LYS A 219 0.52 29.67 -22.85
CA LYS A 219 0.84 28.26 -23.12
C LYS A 219 1.96 28.13 -24.17
N ILE A 220 3.14 28.62 -23.85
CA ILE A 220 4.34 28.34 -24.63
C ILE A 220 4.87 26.95 -24.25
N LYS A 221 5.38 26.21 -25.24
CA LYS A 221 5.87 24.84 -25.05
C LYS A 221 7.29 24.72 -25.58
N ARG A 222 8.18 24.15 -24.78
CA ARG A 222 9.51 23.70 -25.19
C ARG A 222 9.68 22.22 -24.83
N PRO A 223 9.47 21.30 -25.78
CA PRO A 223 9.39 19.85 -25.54
C PRO A 223 10.76 19.22 -25.26
N LEU A 224 11.38 19.52 -24.11
CA LEU A 224 12.69 18.97 -23.74
C LEU A 224 12.59 17.51 -23.28
N TYR A 225 11.50 17.15 -22.60
CA TYR A 225 11.32 15.83 -21.99
C TYR A 225 10.12 15.07 -22.56
N GLU A 226 9.77 15.31 -23.82
CA GLU A 226 8.64 14.66 -24.52
C GLU A 226 8.69 13.13 -24.41
N LYS A 227 9.90 12.55 -24.43
CA LYS A 227 10.14 11.12 -24.23
C LYS A 227 10.91 10.87 -22.95
N HIS A 228 10.33 10.07 -22.06
CA HIS A 228 10.99 9.57 -20.86
C HIS A 228 12.13 8.60 -21.23
N PRO A 229 13.29 8.63 -20.54
CA PRO A 229 14.46 7.79 -20.87
C PRO A 229 14.25 6.29 -20.65
N MET A 230 13.28 5.89 -19.82
CA MET A 230 12.91 4.48 -19.54
C MET A 230 14.07 3.60 -19.01
N THR A 231 15.09 4.21 -18.41
CA THR A 231 16.16 3.55 -17.67
C THR A 231 15.82 3.47 -16.18
N PRO A 232 16.42 2.54 -15.40
CA PRO A 232 16.16 2.43 -13.95
C PRO A 232 16.41 3.75 -13.21
N PHE A 233 17.53 4.41 -13.52
CA PHE A 233 17.85 5.74 -13.02
C PHE A 233 18.54 6.55 -14.12
N THR A 234 18.23 7.85 -14.20
CA THR A 234 18.93 8.84 -15.04
C THR A 234 18.97 10.18 -14.33
N TRP A 235 20.05 10.92 -14.50
CA TRP A 235 20.21 12.27 -13.97
C TRP A 235 20.39 13.26 -15.12
N THR A 236 19.60 14.33 -15.15
CA THR A 236 19.77 15.44 -16.10
C THR A 236 19.85 16.78 -15.37
N ILE A 237 20.71 17.66 -15.87
CA ILE A 237 20.82 19.03 -15.39
C ILE A 237 20.21 19.92 -16.46
N THR A 238 19.23 20.73 -16.09
CA THR A 238 18.57 21.65 -17.02
C THR A 238 19.47 22.85 -17.23
N GLU A 239 19.82 23.16 -18.48
CA GLU A 239 20.59 24.36 -18.78
C GLU A 239 19.76 25.62 -18.56
N GLU A 240 20.39 26.73 -18.19
CA GLU A 240 19.66 27.99 -18.03
C GLU A 240 18.99 28.45 -19.33
N THR A 241 19.60 28.15 -20.48
CA THR A 241 19.11 28.48 -21.84
C THR A 241 17.75 27.87 -22.13
N ASP A 242 17.43 26.74 -21.49
CA ASP A 242 16.19 26.00 -21.67
C ASP A 242 15.01 26.63 -20.94
N THR A 243 15.28 27.34 -19.84
CA THR A 243 14.25 27.88 -18.93
C THR A 243 14.12 29.40 -19.00
N VAL A 244 14.96 30.12 -19.76
CA VAL A 244 14.93 31.60 -19.84
C VAL A 244 13.58 32.16 -20.29
N GLU A 245 12.97 31.57 -21.31
CA GLU A 245 11.69 32.06 -21.84
C GLU A 245 10.57 31.94 -20.81
N TRP A 246 10.45 30.76 -20.20
CA TRP A 246 9.53 30.51 -19.08
C TRP A 246 9.79 31.44 -17.88
N TYR A 247 11.07 31.63 -17.54
CA TYR A 247 11.48 32.53 -16.45
C TYR A 247 10.99 33.96 -16.69
N ASN A 248 11.22 34.52 -17.88
CA ASN A 248 10.82 35.89 -18.19
C ASN A 248 9.30 36.07 -18.11
N ILE A 249 8.52 35.11 -18.64
CA ILE A 249 7.05 35.14 -18.60
C ILE A 249 6.55 35.07 -17.15
N CYS A 250 7.11 34.18 -16.35
CA CYS A 250 6.73 34.04 -14.94
C CYS A 250 7.12 35.27 -14.13
N LEU A 251 8.30 35.85 -14.39
CA LEU A 251 8.76 37.06 -13.74
C LEU A 251 7.84 38.25 -14.05
N ASP A 252 7.46 38.43 -15.32
CA ASP A 252 6.53 39.49 -15.72
C ASP A 252 5.15 39.31 -15.08
N ALA A 253 4.64 38.07 -15.02
CA ALA A 253 3.39 37.75 -14.36
C ALA A 253 3.43 38.03 -12.85
N LEU A 254 4.52 37.63 -12.17
CA LEU A 254 4.71 37.87 -10.74
C LEU A 254 4.89 39.35 -10.42
N ASN A 255 5.65 40.10 -11.22
CA ASN A 255 5.81 41.55 -11.07
C ASN A 255 4.48 42.30 -11.27
N ASN A 256 3.63 41.84 -12.20
CA ASN A 256 2.30 42.41 -12.39
C ASN A 256 1.36 42.07 -11.23
N ALA A 257 1.46 40.86 -10.68
CA ALA A 257 0.75 40.47 -9.47
C ALA A 257 1.22 41.29 -8.26
N GLU A 258 2.53 41.54 -8.11
CA GLU A 258 3.08 42.37 -7.02
C GLU A 258 2.49 43.78 -7.02
N LYS A 259 2.37 44.42 -8.20
CA LYS A 259 1.70 45.74 -8.34
C LYS A 259 0.24 45.71 -7.87
N LEU A 260 -0.44 44.56 -7.94
CA LEU A 260 -1.81 44.43 -7.45
C LEU A 260 -1.88 44.33 -5.93
N TYR A 261 -0.84 43.87 -5.25
CA TYR A 261 -0.80 43.71 -3.79
C TYR A 261 -0.09 44.86 -3.07
N GLN A 262 0.76 45.62 -3.76
CA GLN A 262 1.56 46.69 -3.15
C GLN A 262 0.69 47.87 -2.68
N GLY A 263 0.80 48.21 -1.38
CA GLY A 263 0.15 49.39 -0.78
C GLY A 263 -1.33 49.23 -0.41
N LYS A 264 -1.88 48.01 -0.48
CA LYS A 264 -3.26 47.69 -0.08
C LYS A 264 -3.39 47.33 1.39
N ASP A 265 -4.57 47.61 1.96
CA ASP A 265 -4.90 47.19 3.32
C ASP A 265 -5.16 45.67 3.38
N THR A 266 -5.07 45.10 4.58
CA THR A 266 -5.42 43.71 4.90
C THR A 266 -6.80 43.34 4.37
N SER A 267 -7.76 44.26 4.50
CA SER A 267 -9.13 44.12 4.02
C SER A 267 -9.23 43.94 2.50
N ASP A 268 -8.50 44.76 1.72
CA ASP A 268 -8.46 44.67 0.27
C ASP A 268 -7.78 43.38 -0.21
N THR A 269 -6.78 42.89 0.54
CA THR A 269 -6.07 41.63 0.23
C THR A 269 -7.00 40.43 0.36
N ILE A 270 -7.74 40.35 1.47
CA ILE A 270 -8.75 39.31 1.70
C ILE A 270 -9.86 39.40 0.64
N GLN A 271 -10.33 40.60 0.30
CA GLN A 271 -11.34 40.80 -0.75
C GLN A 271 -10.86 40.25 -2.10
N ASN A 272 -9.64 40.57 -2.54
CA ASN A 272 -9.10 40.08 -3.81
C ASN A 272 -8.97 38.55 -3.81
N LYS A 273 -8.56 37.94 -2.69
CA LYS A 273 -8.47 36.48 -2.56
C LYS A 273 -9.84 35.80 -2.64
N VAL A 274 -10.84 36.32 -1.94
CA VAL A 274 -12.21 35.79 -2.00
C VAL A 274 -12.75 35.88 -3.42
N LEU A 275 -12.54 37.00 -4.11
CA LEU A 275 -12.91 37.15 -5.52
C LEU A 275 -12.18 36.15 -6.43
N HIS A 276 -10.89 35.90 -6.18
CA HIS A 276 -10.14 34.87 -6.89
C HIS A 276 -10.70 33.46 -6.65
N LEU A 277 -11.06 33.11 -5.41
CA LEU A 277 -11.67 31.83 -5.09
C LEU A 277 -13.05 31.66 -5.76
N LEU A 278 -13.85 32.72 -5.84
CA LEU A 278 -15.15 32.72 -6.51
C LEU A 278 -15.04 32.62 -8.04
N ASN A 279 -14.00 33.23 -8.62
CA ASN A 279 -13.75 33.22 -10.06
C ASN A 279 -12.85 32.05 -10.52
N GLY A 280 -12.26 31.32 -9.59
CA GLY A 280 -11.35 30.21 -9.88
C GLY A 280 -12.05 29.03 -10.55
N LYS A 281 -11.25 28.16 -11.18
CA LYS A 281 -11.72 26.90 -11.80
C LYS A 281 -12.16 25.82 -10.80
N ASN A 282 -12.13 26.16 -9.51
CA ASN A 282 -12.36 25.26 -8.40
C ASN A 282 -13.81 25.32 -7.94
N GLU A 283 -14.67 24.50 -8.55
CA GLU A 283 -16.12 24.51 -8.29
C GLU A 283 -16.50 24.19 -6.84
N ASP A 284 -15.69 23.40 -6.13
CA ASP A 284 -15.96 22.94 -4.76
C ASP A 284 -15.95 24.10 -3.75
N MET A 285 -14.84 24.85 -3.73
CA MET A 285 -14.68 26.00 -2.83
C MET A 285 -15.57 27.16 -3.24
N LYS A 286 -15.80 27.34 -4.54
CA LYS A 286 -16.71 28.36 -5.06
C LYS A 286 -18.12 28.15 -4.54
N LEU A 287 -18.69 26.95 -4.71
CA LEU A 287 -20.05 26.62 -4.25
C LEU A 287 -20.20 26.81 -2.74
N LEU A 288 -19.19 26.36 -1.97
CA LEU A 288 -19.18 26.50 -0.53
C LEU A 288 -19.15 27.99 -0.11
N LEU A 289 -18.24 28.76 -0.69
CA LEU A 289 -18.02 30.17 -0.35
C LEU A 289 -19.18 31.07 -0.78
N GLU A 290 -19.76 30.85 -1.97
CA GLU A 290 -20.96 31.57 -2.42
C GLU A 290 -22.14 31.37 -1.47
N LYS A 291 -22.33 30.14 -0.99
CA LYS A 291 -23.43 29.80 -0.09
C LYS A 291 -23.24 30.45 1.28
N GLU A 292 -22.03 30.47 1.81
CA GLU A 292 -21.73 31.11 3.09
C GLU A 292 -21.75 32.65 3.01
N LEU A 293 -21.32 33.24 1.89
CA LEU A 293 -21.47 34.68 1.64
C LEU A 293 -22.95 35.10 1.56
N LYS A 294 -23.82 34.25 0.99
CA LYS A 294 -25.26 34.49 0.93
C LYS A 294 -25.94 34.28 2.29
N SER A 295 -25.47 33.34 3.11
CA SER A 295 -26.02 33.06 4.45
C SER A 295 -25.57 34.08 5.50
N GLY A 296 -24.39 34.69 5.31
CA GLY A 296 -23.75 35.61 6.26
C GLY A 296 -23.26 34.94 7.55
N GLY A 297 -23.34 33.61 7.64
CA GLY A 297 -23.10 32.84 8.86
C GLY A 297 -21.62 32.56 9.13
N PHE A 298 -20.86 32.14 8.12
CA PHE A 298 -19.45 31.66 8.20
C PHE A 298 -19.13 30.67 9.34
N SER A 299 -20.12 30.23 10.11
CA SER A 299 -19.97 29.31 11.24
C SER A 299 -19.60 27.90 10.82
N ASP A 300 -19.91 27.55 9.57
CA ASP A 300 -19.70 26.22 8.98
C ASP A 300 -18.49 26.19 8.03
N PHE A 301 -17.69 27.27 7.96
CA PHE A 301 -16.51 27.38 7.08
C PHE A 301 -15.23 27.41 7.93
N PRO A 302 -14.65 26.26 8.31
CA PRO A 302 -13.37 26.21 9.00
C PRO A 302 -12.19 26.20 8.01
N ALA A 303 -11.03 26.60 8.50
CA ALA A 303 -9.81 26.67 7.71
C ALA A 303 -9.28 25.27 7.35
N GLU A 304 -8.63 25.17 6.19
CA GLU A 304 -7.85 23.98 5.81
C GLU A 304 -6.53 23.92 6.60
N CYS A 305 -5.89 22.76 6.63
CA CYS A 305 -4.64 22.55 7.34
C CYS A 305 -3.47 23.21 6.58
N LEU A 306 -2.45 23.70 7.32
CA LEU A 306 -1.16 24.07 6.71
C LEU A 306 -0.31 22.83 6.49
N THR A 307 0.26 22.71 5.30
CA THR A 307 1.09 21.56 4.90
C THR A 307 2.41 22.00 4.27
N ASP A 308 3.39 21.11 4.28
CA ASP A 308 4.67 21.24 3.56
C ASP A 308 4.78 20.26 2.38
N THR A 309 3.81 19.34 2.25
CA THR A 309 3.60 18.49 1.09
C THR A 309 2.24 18.77 0.46
N TRP A 310 2.12 18.53 -0.86
CA TRP A 310 0.84 18.64 -1.55
C TRP A 310 0.77 17.78 -2.80
N ILE A 311 -0.44 17.28 -3.10
CA ILE A 311 -0.79 16.60 -4.35
C ILE A 311 -1.63 17.56 -5.20
N GLY A 312 -1.09 17.94 -6.36
CA GLY A 312 -1.74 18.82 -7.32
C GLY A 312 -2.93 18.14 -8.02
N LYS A 313 -3.63 18.92 -8.86
CA LYS A 313 -4.73 18.39 -9.68
C LYS A 313 -4.24 17.46 -10.80
N GLU A 314 -3.09 17.78 -11.39
CA GLU A 314 -2.47 17.02 -12.49
C GLU A 314 -1.48 15.97 -11.95
N ARG A 315 -0.60 15.41 -12.80
CA ARG A 315 0.41 14.40 -12.43
C ARG A 315 1.63 15.00 -11.74
N TRP A 316 1.40 15.88 -10.76
CA TRP A 316 2.48 16.44 -9.96
C TRP A 316 2.15 16.55 -8.48
N ALA A 317 3.18 16.36 -7.66
CA ALA A 317 3.16 16.58 -6.22
C ALA A 317 4.44 17.32 -5.80
N PHE A 318 4.47 17.96 -4.64
CA PHE A 318 5.70 18.56 -4.12
C PHE A 318 5.96 18.24 -2.65
N ILE A 319 7.22 18.34 -2.29
CA ILE A 319 7.76 18.30 -0.94
C ILE A 319 8.63 19.55 -0.76
N ASP A 320 8.27 20.43 0.17
CA ASP A 320 9.10 21.57 0.53
C ASP A 320 9.86 21.26 1.82
N LEU A 321 11.19 21.11 1.71
CA LEU A 321 12.06 20.75 2.84
C LEU A 321 12.30 21.91 3.81
N THR A 322 11.88 23.12 3.43
CA THR A 322 12.09 24.35 4.21
C THR A 322 10.80 24.86 4.86
N ALA A 323 9.64 24.42 4.38
CA ALA A 323 8.36 24.68 5.01
C ALA A 323 8.20 23.87 6.31
N GLY A 324 7.38 24.37 7.23
CA GLY A 324 7.10 23.72 8.50
C GLY A 324 7.98 24.15 9.67
N PRO A 325 8.01 23.37 10.77
CA PRO A 325 7.44 22.01 10.91
C PRO A 325 5.91 21.98 11.05
N PHE A 326 5.28 20.99 10.41
CA PHE A 326 3.86 20.67 10.54
C PHE A 326 3.63 19.22 10.97
N ALA A 327 2.45 18.95 11.55
CA ALA A 327 2.09 17.62 12.02
C ALA A 327 0.60 17.33 11.79
N TRP A 328 0.29 16.13 11.31
CA TRP A 328 -1.10 15.71 11.09
C TRP A 328 -1.23 14.18 11.08
N GLY A 329 -2.46 13.72 11.28
CA GLY A 329 -2.80 12.29 11.41
C GLY A 329 -3.63 12.05 12.68
N PRO A 330 -3.68 10.82 13.19
CA PRO A 330 -4.29 10.53 14.49
C PRO A 330 -3.80 11.47 15.60
N ALA A 331 -4.72 11.92 16.47
CA ALA A 331 -4.40 12.79 17.61
C ALA A 331 -3.50 12.10 18.65
N VAL A 332 -3.48 10.77 18.63
CA VAL A 332 -2.67 9.91 19.46
C VAL A 332 -1.46 9.51 18.63
N GLY A 333 -0.26 9.65 19.20
CA GLY A 333 0.95 9.18 18.53
C GLY A 333 0.75 7.75 18.04
N GLY A 334 0.98 7.54 16.74
CA GLY A 334 0.78 6.29 16.03
C GLY A 334 1.88 6.12 14.99
N GLU A 335 2.08 4.88 14.54
CA GLU A 335 3.04 4.59 13.48
C GLU A 335 2.65 5.38 12.20
N GLY A 336 3.64 6.02 11.57
CA GLY A 336 3.43 6.80 10.34
C GLY A 336 2.73 8.15 10.49
N VAL A 337 2.41 8.62 11.71
CA VAL A 337 1.90 9.98 11.92
C VAL A 337 2.90 11.01 11.38
N ARG A 338 2.40 12.02 10.67
CA ARG A 338 3.26 13.10 10.19
C ARG A 338 3.71 13.96 11.36
N THR A 339 5.02 14.05 11.59
CA THR A 339 5.66 14.86 12.64
C THR A 339 6.84 15.62 12.07
N GLU A 340 7.44 16.55 12.80
CA GLU A 340 8.59 17.34 12.35
C GLU A 340 9.82 16.51 11.89
N HIS A 341 9.88 15.23 12.24
CA HIS A 341 10.96 14.31 11.87
C HIS A 341 10.64 13.43 10.65
N SER A 342 9.42 13.49 10.12
CA SER A 342 9.00 12.65 8.98
C SER A 342 9.60 13.08 7.65
N LEU A 343 10.05 14.33 7.51
CA LEU A 343 10.73 14.83 6.31
C LEU A 343 12.18 15.21 6.65
N PRO A 344 13.12 15.06 5.70
CA PRO A 344 14.50 15.47 5.90
C PRO A 344 14.60 16.99 5.98
N ASN A 345 15.30 17.49 6.99
CA ASN A 345 15.49 18.93 7.18
C ASN A 345 16.96 19.30 6.92
N VAL A 346 17.21 20.07 5.88
CA VAL A 346 18.56 20.49 5.45
C VAL A 346 19.27 21.28 6.56
N GLN A 347 18.56 22.16 7.27
CA GLN A 347 19.16 22.98 8.32
C GLN A 347 19.49 22.17 9.59
N LYS A 348 18.61 21.24 10.01
CA LYS A 348 18.87 20.40 11.19
C LYS A 348 19.99 19.39 10.93
N THR A 349 20.06 18.82 9.72
CA THR A 349 21.03 17.77 9.42
C THR A 349 22.38 18.34 8.96
N ILE A 350 22.37 19.34 8.06
CA ILE A 350 23.58 19.92 7.48
C ILE A 350 23.98 21.20 8.21
N GLY A 351 23.02 22.10 8.49
CA GLY A 351 23.31 23.38 9.15
C GLY A 351 23.66 23.29 10.65
N ALA A 352 23.29 22.21 11.35
CA ALA A 352 23.68 21.98 12.74
C ALA A 352 25.07 21.36 12.89
N VAL A 353 25.57 20.76 11.81
CA VAL A 353 26.99 20.43 11.66
C VAL A 353 27.64 21.67 11.07
N SER A 354 27.84 22.71 11.89
CA SER A 354 28.98 23.58 11.64
C SER A 354 30.16 22.63 11.55
N GLU A 355 30.71 22.50 10.34
CA GLU A 355 31.95 21.79 10.11
C GLU A 355 32.96 22.38 11.08
N ILE A 356 33.15 21.73 12.22
CA ILE A 356 34.35 21.92 13.00
C ILE A 356 35.41 21.44 12.01
N SER A 357 36.19 22.36 11.45
CA SER A 357 37.30 21.96 10.58
C SER A 357 38.19 21.01 11.37
N GLU A 358 38.94 20.15 10.71
CA GLU A 358 39.92 19.32 11.42
C GLU A 358 40.81 20.20 12.30
N ASP A 359 41.12 21.44 11.88
CA ASP A 359 41.82 22.44 12.67
C ASP A 359 41.08 22.87 13.95
N GLU A 360 39.76 23.13 13.89
CA GLU A 360 38.97 23.52 15.08
C GLU A 360 38.72 22.32 16.03
N ALA A 361 38.74 21.10 15.49
CA ALA A 361 38.65 19.88 16.29
C ALA A 361 40.01 19.56 16.95
N GLU A 362 41.10 19.82 16.24
CA GLU A 362 42.48 19.73 16.72
C GLU A 362 42.75 20.76 17.82
N GLU A 363 42.35 22.02 17.62
CA GLU A 363 42.52 23.09 18.60
C GLU A 363 41.73 22.80 19.89
N ARG A 364 40.49 22.27 19.78
CA ARG A 364 39.69 21.83 20.94
C ARG A 364 40.25 20.59 21.63
N LEU A 365 40.84 19.67 20.87
CA LEU A 365 41.49 18.48 21.43
C LEU A 365 42.77 18.89 22.17
N GLN A 366 43.58 19.76 21.58
CA GLN A 366 44.77 20.35 22.22
C GLN A 366 44.40 21.17 23.45
N GLU A 367 43.35 22.00 23.41
CA GLU A 367 42.85 22.72 24.59
C GLU A 367 42.40 21.75 25.69
N ALA A 368 41.65 20.69 25.37
CA ALA A 368 41.17 19.73 26.36
C ALA A 368 42.31 18.87 26.97
N ILE A 369 43.32 18.55 26.16
CA ILE A 369 44.57 17.92 26.60
C ILE A 369 45.29 18.89 27.55
N GLN A 370 45.55 20.11 27.11
CA GLN A 370 46.34 21.09 27.85
C GLN A 370 45.63 21.57 29.15
N GLU A 371 44.30 21.70 29.14
CA GLU A 371 43.50 22.01 30.32
C GLU A 371 43.57 20.88 31.36
N LYS A 372 43.44 19.61 30.94
CA LYS A 372 43.59 18.47 31.86
C LYS A 372 45.02 18.26 32.35
N PHE A 373 46.03 18.51 31.51
CA PHE A 373 47.43 18.32 31.87
C PHE A 373 48.03 19.49 32.66
N SER A 374 47.45 20.70 32.58
CA SER A 374 47.84 21.85 33.40
C SER A 374 47.61 21.66 34.92
N VAL A 375 46.73 20.71 35.30
CA VAL A 375 46.43 20.36 36.70
C VAL A 375 47.57 19.55 37.35
N PHE A 376 48.47 18.96 36.57
CA PHE A 376 49.56 18.11 37.08
C PHE A 376 50.89 18.83 37.33
N GLY A 377 50.92 20.16 37.13
CA GLY A 377 52.14 20.95 37.01
C GLY A 377 52.96 21.24 38.28
N ASP A 378 52.89 20.49 39.39
CA ASP A 378 53.70 20.89 40.57
C ASP A 378 54.12 19.82 41.60
N LYS A 379 53.91 18.52 41.38
CA LYS A 379 54.45 17.49 42.30
C LYS A 379 54.95 16.26 41.55
N ASP A 380 56.01 15.64 42.07
CA ASP A 380 56.67 14.43 41.57
C ASP A 380 55.68 13.27 41.34
N HIS A 381 55.01 13.25 40.19
CA HIS A 381 54.28 12.08 39.71
C HIS A 381 55.25 11.26 38.85
N GLN A 382 55.22 9.93 39.00
CA GLN A 382 56.07 9.07 38.20
C GLN A 382 55.66 9.25 36.73
N ALA A 383 56.60 9.51 35.83
CA ALA A 383 56.35 9.67 34.39
C ALA A 383 55.52 8.51 33.78
N ILE A 384 55.50 7.36 34.45
CA ILE A 384 54.68 6.19 34.16
C ILE A 384 53.18 6.49 34.34
N ASP A 385 52.78 7.23 35.38
CA ASP A 385 51.38 7.59 35.64
C ASP A 385 50.82 8.55 34.59
N ILE A 386 51.67 9.43 34.05
CA ILE A 386 51.32 10.36 32.98
C ILE A 386 51.10 9.58 31.67
N LEU A 387 52.00 8.65 31.35
CA LEU A 387 51.86 7.77 30.18
C LEU A 387 50.62 6.89 30.26
N LEU A 388 50.29 6.36 31.45
CA LEU A 388 49.06 5.57 31.66
C LEU A 388 47.78 6.40 31.47
N ALA A 389 47.74 7.61 32.04
CA ALA A 389 46.59 8.50 31.88
C ALA A 389 46.36 8.90 30.42
N GLU A 390 47.44 9.02 29.63
CA GLU A 390 47.35 9.37 28.22
C GLU A 390 46.96 8.19 27.32
N ILE A 391 47.44 6.97 27.62
CA ILE A 391 46.94 5.74 27.00
C ILE A 391 45.43 5.60 27.23
N ASP A 392 44.96 5.89 28.44
CA ASP A 392 43.53 5.85 28.76
C ASP A 392 42.73 6.87 27.94
N ILE A 393 43.27 8.07 27.70
CA ILE A 393 42.62 9.09 26.86
C ILE A 393 42.54 8.62 25.39
N TYR A 394 43.64 8.11 24.83
CA TYR A 394 43.65 7.58 23.47
C TYR A 394 42.73 6.37 23.31
N GLU A 395 42.70 5.48 24.30
CA GLU A 395 41.81 4.31 24.30
C GLU A 395 40.34 4.73 24.42
N LEU A 396 40.02 5.75 25.23
CA LEU A 396 38.66 6.29 25.34
C LEU A 396 38.22 6.99 24.04
N PHE A 397 39.13 7.73 23.39
CA PHE A 397 38.89 8.39 22.11
C PHE A 397 38.69 7.35 21.00
N ALA A 398 39.59 6.37 20.86
CA ALA A 398 39.47 5.28 19.89
C ALA A 398 38.22 4.42 20.16
N PHE A 399 37.87 4.16 21.41
CA PHE A 399 36.65 3.44 21.76
C PHE A 399 35.40 4.18 21.29
N LYS A 400 35.35 5.50 21.48
CA LYS A 400 34.20 6.33 21.11
C LYS A 400 34.10 6.60 19.61
N HIS A 401 35.24 6.79 18.94
CA HIS A 401 35.30 7.29 17.56
C HIS A 401 35.74 6.24 16.53
N CYS A 402 36.47 5.18 16.91
CA CYS A 402 36.97 4.17 15.99
C CYS A 402 36.24 2.82 16.11
N LYS A 403 35.84 2.42 17.32
CA LYS A 403 35.24 1.10 17.57
C LYS A 403 33.81 1.01 17.05
N GLY A 404 33.56 0.07 16.15
CA GLY A 404 32.25 -0.16 15.52
C GLY A 404 32.09 0.40 14.09
N ARG A 405 33.15 0.99 13.50
CA ARG A 405 33.18 1.43 12.09
C ARG A 405 33.76 0.33 11.19
N ARG A 406 33.19 0.11 10.00
CA ARG A 406 33.73 -0.84 9.00
C ARG A 406 34.81 -0.27 8.07
N ALA A 407 34.80 1.04 7.82
CA ALA A 407 35.91 1.72 7.16
C ALA A 407 36.87 2.24 8.22
N LYS A 408 38.12 1.78 8.19
CA LYS A 408 39.15 2.23 9.12
C LYS A 408 39.65 3.60 8.66
N LEU A 409 39.50 4.61 9.52
CA LEU A 409 40.19 5.88 9.30
C LEU A 409 41.69 5.65 9.50
N ALA A 410 42.53 6.28 8.67
CA ALA A 410 43.97 6.24 8.81
C ALA A 410 44.41 6.66 10.22
N LEU A 411 43.76 7.70 10.77
CA LEU A 411 43.94 8.15 12.15
C LEU A 411 43.69 7.06 13.19
N CYS A 412 42.71 6.18 12.98
CA CYS A 412 42.42 5.08 13.91
C CYS A 412 43.48 3.97 13.84
N GLU A 413 44.02 3.70 12.65
CA GLU A 413 45.14 2.75 12.52
C GLU A 413 46.43 3.30 13.15
N GLU A 414 46.67 4.59 12.97
CA GLU A 414 47.81 5.30 13.56
C GLU A 414 47.70 5.39 15.09
N LEU A 415 46.51 5.70 15.64
CA LEU A 415 46.23 5.65 17.08
C LEU A 415 46.42 4.24 17.66
N ASP A 416 45.96 3.20 16.96
CA ASP A 416 46.12 1.79 17.40
C ASP A 416 47.58 1.32 17.34
N GLU A 417 48.38 1.82 16.40
CA GLU A 417 49.83 1.59 16.35
C GLU A 417 50.55 2.30 17.50
N ARG A 418 50.21 3.58 17.75
CA ARG A 418 50.76 4.38 18.86
C ARG A 418 50.45 3.79 20.23
N MET A 419 49.21 3.34 20.45
CA MET A 419 48.83 2.66 21.69
C MET A 419 49.61 1.36 21.89
N ARG A 420 49.93 0.64 20.81
CA ARG A 420 50.75 -0.58 20.90
C ARG A 420 52.20 -0.25 21.23
N ASP A 421 52.79 0.75 20.61
CA ASP A 421 54.16 1.17 20.88
C ASP A 421 54.32 1.66 22.33
N LEU A 422 53.37 2.47 22.81
CA LEU A 422 53.31 2.91 24.20
C LEU A 422 53.14 1.75 25.18
N LYS A 423 52.24 0.80 24.90
CA LYS A 423 52.04 -0.39 25.73
C LYS A 423 53.30 -1.28 25.74
N ASN A 424 54.03 -1.36 24.63
CA ASN A 424 55.30 -2.11 24.53
C ASN A 424 56.42 -1.41 25.33
N GLU A 425 56.55 -0.09 25.23
CA GLU A 425 57.51 0.68 26.03
C GLU A 425 57.18 0.59 27.53
N LEU A 426 55.89 0.65 27.90
CA LEU A 426 55.45 0.50 29.29
C LEU A 426 55.73 -0.91 29.84
N GLN A 427 55.50 -1.95 29.04
CA GLN A 427 55.84 -3.34 29.41
C GLN A 427 57.35 -3.55 29.57
N SER A 428 58.16 -2.81 28.81
CA SER A 428 59.63 -2.84 28.97
C SER A 428 60.10 -2.24 30.30
N LEU A 429 59.27 -1.42 30.95
CA LEU A 429 59.54 -0.80 32.25
C LEU A 429 59.09 -1.67 33.44
N ASP A 430 58.27 -2.70 33.21
CA ASP A 430 57.66 -3.55 34.25
C ASP A 430 58.57 -4.73 34.69
N HIS A 431 59.70 -4.94 34.00
CA HIS A 431 60.60 -6.10 34.21
C HIS A 431 61.96 -5.78 34.88
N GLU A 432 62.29 -4.50 35.09
CA GLU A 432 63.53 -4.10 35.76
C GLU A 432 63.21 -3.43 37.12
N GLU A 433 64.02 -3.71 38.16
CA GLU A 433 63.84 -3.12 39.50
C GLU A 433 63.88 -1.58 39.45
N HIS A 434 63.09 -0.96 40.32
CA HIS A 434 62.75 0.46 40.29
C HIS A 434 63.97 1.38 40.54
N ASP A 435 64.71 1.71 39.48
CA ASP A 435 65.90 2.58 39.53
C ASP A 435 65.71 3.91 38.77
N GLU A 436 66.53 4.92 39.08
CA GLU A 436 66.56 6.26 38.43
C GLU A 436 66.66 6.19 36.88
N SER A 437 67.13 5.05 36.35
CA SER A 437 67.12 4.71 34.91
C SER A 437 65.71 4.71 34.30
N HIS A 438 64.69 4.23 35.03
CA HIS A 438 63.30 4.13 34.53
C HIS A 438 62.66 5.51 34.40
N LYS A 439 62.93 6.41 35.35
CA LYS A 439 62.48 7.80 35.27
C LYS A 439 63.04 8.48 34.03
N LYS A 440 64.33 8.27 33.74
CA LYS A 440 64.97 8.87 32.57
C LYS A 440 64.42 8.30 31.26
N LYS A 441 64.24 6.98 31.16
CA LYS A 441 63.62 6.32 29.99
C LYS A 441 62.18 6.78 29.76
N ALA A 442 61.39 6.93 30.82
CA ALA A 442 60.00 7.40 30.74
C ALA A 442 59.90 8.89 30.36
N VAL A 443 60.82 9.74 30.85
CA VAL A 443 60.91 11.15 30.44
C VAL A 443 61.37 11.29 28.99
N GLU A 444 62.30 10.44 28.52
CA GLU A 444 62.72 10.40 27.12
C GLU A 444 61.60 9.91 26.18
N ALA A 445 60.74 8.98 26.63
CA ALA A 445 59.55 8.57 25.90
C ALA A 445 58.54 9.72 25.76
N LEU A 446 58.27 10.44 26.85
CA LEU A 446 57.42 11.64 26.85
C LEU A 446 57.95 12.74 25.91
N GLN A 447 59.26 13.02 25.92
CA GLN A 447 59.87 14.03 25.04
C GLN A 447 59.84 13.62 23.55
N ARG A 448 59.97 12.33 23.22
CA ARG A 448 59.79 11.86 21.83
C ARG A 448 58.35 12.02 21.36
N MET A 449 57.38 11.79 22.26
CA MET A 449 55.96 11.99 22.00
C MET A 449 55.59 13.46 21.76
N GLU A 450 56.08 14.39 22.59
CA GLU A 450 55.85 15.84 22.39
C GLU A 450 56.43 16.35 21.06
N SER A 451 57.46 15.70 20.52
CA SER A 451 58.11 16.09 19.25
C SER A 451 57.44 15.52 18.00
N TRP A 452 56.45 14.65 18.15
CA TRP A 452 55.76 13.99 17.04
C TRP A 452 54.46 14.73 16.69
N ASN A 453 54.45 15.47 15.58
CA ASN A 453 53.22 16.06 15.05
C ASN A 453 52.23 14.95 14.65
N LEU A 454 50.98 15.07 15.14
CA LEU A 454 49.91 14.08 14.99
C LEU A 454 49.43 13.92 13.54
N PHE A 455 49.80 14.83 12.63
CA PHE A 455 49.41 14.78 11.23
C PHE A 455 50.63 15.04 10.34
N SER A 456 50.91 14.13 9.40
CA SER A 456 51.92 14.35 8.37
C SER A 456 51.44 15.42 7.38
N ASP A 457 52.35 16.28 6.89
CA ASP A 457 52.07 17.35 5.90
C ASP A 457 51.51 16.86 4.53
N THR A 458 51.30 15.56 4.36
CA THR A 458 50.74 14.99 3.13
C THR A 458 49.22 15.11 3.13
N HIS A 459 48.73 16.22 2.61
CA HIS A 459 47.32 16.39 2.24
C HIS A 459 46.99 15.46 1.07
N GLU A 460 46.48 14.26 1.35
CA GLU A 460 45.67 13.54 0.37
C GLU A 460 44.24 14.10 0.45
N GLU A 461 43.68 14.57 -0.67
CA GLU A 461 42.31 15.07 -0.78
C GLU A 461 41.29 13.95 -0.52
N PHE A 462 40.99 13.65 0.74
CA PHE A 462 39.83 12.85 1.09
C PHE A 462 38.57 13.71 0.91
N ARG A 463 37.68 13.30 0.00
CA ARG A 463 36.38 13.97 -0.18
C ARG A 463 35.58 13.88 1.12
N ASN A 464 35.25 15.03 1.71
CA ASN A 464 34.45 15.20 2.95
C ASN A 464 33.01 14.65 2.80
N TYR A 465 32.83 13.33 2.81
CA TYR A 465 31.51 12.74 2.99
C TYR A 465 31.16 12.76 4.48
N THR A 466 30.47 13.82 4.91
CA THR A 466 30.02 13.95 6.29
C THR A 466 28.87 12.98 6.57
N VAL A 467 28.85 12.36 7.75
CA VAL A 467 27.75 11.49 8.22
C VAL A 467 26.39 12.19 8.11
N ALA A 468 26.37 13.52 8.28
CA ALA A 468 25.20 14.37 8.06
C ALA A 468 24.65 14.26 6.64
N ARG A 469 25.52 14.32 5.62
CA ARG A 469 25.13 14.25 4.21
C ARG A 469 24.49 12.91 3.87
N ASP A 470 25.10 11.80 4.32
CA ASP A 470 24.54 10.46 4.14
C ASP A 470 23.24 10.23 4.91
N THR A 471 23.13 10.79 6.12
CA THR A 471 21.90 10.76 6.91
C THR A 471 20.77 11.51 6.20
N PHE A 472 21.08 12.67 5.61
CA PHE A 472 20.12 13.42 4.81
C PHE A 472 19.67 12.65 3.57
N LEU A 473 20.62 12.11 2.79
CA LEU A 473 20.33 11.38 1.55
C LEU A 473 19.55 10.09 1.81
N SER A 474 19.86 9.35 2.88
CA SER A 474 19.11 8.15 3.26
C SER A 474 17.67 8.47 3.65
N HIS A 475 17.45 9.55 4.41
CA HIS A 475 16.11 9.98 4.78
C HIS A 475 15.31 10.51 3.57
N LEU A 476 15.97 11.25 2.67
CA LEU A 476 15.38 11.67 1.39
C LEU A 476 15.01 10.48 0.51
N GLY A 477 15.90 9.49 0.39
CA GLY A 477 15.64 8.24 -0.34
C GLY A 477 14.45 7.48 0.21
N ALA A 478 14.34 7.37 1.55
CA ALA A 478 13.18 6.75 2.20
C ALA A 478 11.87 7.51 1.93
N THR A 479 11.91 8.85 1.99
CA THR A 479 10.76 9.71 1.68
C THR A 479 10.29 9.54 0.23
N LEU A 480 11.23 9.52 -0.72
CA LEU A 480 10.91 9.35 -2.15
C LEU A 480 10.43 7.95 -2.48
N TRP A 481 10.99 6.91 -1.85
CA TRP A 481 10.49 5.55 -1.94
C TRP A 481 9.05 5.43 -1.39
N GLY A 482 8.77 6.05 -0.24
CA GLY A 482 7.42 6.15 0.31
C GLY A 482 6.46 6.88 -0.64
N SER A 483 6.93 7.94 -1.29
CA SER A 483 6.16 8.71 -2.27
C SER A 483 5.74 7.87 -3.48
N MET A 484 6.65 7.04 -4.01
CA MET A 484 6.31 6.10 -5.08
C MET A 484 5.24 5.11 -4.63
N ARG A 485 5.40 4.54 -3.42
CA ARG A 485 4.50 3.52 -2.89
C ARG A 485 3.10 4.05 -2.56
N HIS A 486 3.00 5.26 -2.01
CA HIS A 486 1.73 5.82 -1.51
C HIS A 486 0.97 6.67 -2.55
N ILE A 487 1.66 7.41 -3.43
CA ILE A 487 0.99 8.25 -4.44
C ILE A 487 0.92 7.55 -5.79
N ILE A 488 2.05 6.97 -6.23
CA ILE A 488 2.19 6.50 -7.61
C ILE A 488 1.68 5.08 -7.75
N SER A 489 1.94 4.16 -6.83
CA SER A 489 1.43 2.79 -6.86
C SER A 489 0.75 2.38 -5.54
N PRO A 490 -0.32 3.08 -5.14
CA PRO A 490 -1.03 2.77 -3.90
C PRO A 490 -1.63 1.35 -3.93
N SER A 491 -1.80 0.77 -2.75
CA SER A 491 -2.57 -0.47 -2.60
C SER A 491 -4.04 -0.25 -2.90
N LEU A 492 -4.71 -1.29 -3.42
CA LEU A 492 -6.14 -1.28 -3.68
C LEU A 492 -6.91 -2.14 -2.67
N ALA A 493 -8.21 -1.91 -2.56
CA ALA A 493 -9.09 -2.80 -1.81
C ALA A 493 -9.15 -4.19 -2.45
N ASP A 494 -9.33 -5.22 -1.64
CA ASP A 494 -9.57 -6.57 -2.14
C ASP A 494 -10.91 -6.67 -2.89
N GLY A 495 -10.84 -7.13 -4.14
CA GLY A 495 -11.95 -7.22 -5.08
C GLY A 495 -11.49 -7.24 -6.54
N ALA A 496 -12.39 -7.64 -7.43
CA ALA A 496 -12.21 -7.47 -8.87
C ALA A 496 -13.04 -6.27 -9.36
N PHE A 497 -12.34 -5.30 -9.95
CA PHE A 497 -12.95 -4.09 -10.49
C PHE A 497 -12.86 -4.14 -12.01
N HIS A 498 -13.98 -4.45 -12.67
CA HIS A 498 -14.02 -4.51 -14.12
C HIS A 498 -14.34 -3.16 -14.74
N TYR A 499 -13.85 -2.95 -15.96
CA TYR A 499 -14.20 -1.78 -16.76
C TYR A 499 -15.60 -1.92 -17.37
N TYR A 500 -16.44 -0.88 -17.19
CA TYR A 500 -17.74 -0.75 -17.84
C TYR A 500 -17.83 0.58 -18.59
N GLU A 501 -18.47 0.58 -19.77
CA GLU A 501 -18.62 1.78 -20.61
C GLU A 501 -19.66 2.77 -20.05
N LYS A 502 -20.71 2.25 -19.42
CA LYS A 502 -21.79 3.05 -18.83
C LYS A 502 -21.88 2.73 -17.35
N ILE A 503 -21.93 3.77 -16.52
CA ILE A 503 -22.13 3.64 -15.08
C ILE A 503 -23.45 4.32 -14.73
N SER A 504 -24.33 3.58 -14.07
CA SER A 504 -25.65 4.03 -13.65
C SER A 504 -25.70 4.19 -12.14
N PHE A 505 -25.63 5.44 -11.68
CA PHE A 505 -25.75 5.78 -10.28
C PHE A 505 -27.24 5.83 -9.90
N GLN A 506 -27.64 4.97 -8.96
CA GLN A 506 -28.98 4.93 -8.40
C GLN A 506 -28.96 5.58 -7.02
N LEU A 507 -29.43 6.82 -6.91
CA LEU A 507 -29.43 7.61 -5.68
C LEU A 507 -30.74 7.38 -4.92
N PHE A 508 -30.68 6.70 -3.78
CA PHE A 508 -31.81 6.48 -2.89
C PHE A 508 -31.73 7.42 -1.69
N PHE A 509 -32.51 8.50 -1.70
CA PHE A 509 -32.61 9.43 -0.57
C PHE A 509 -33.64 8.91 0.43
N VAL A 510 -33.17 8.53 1.61
CA VAL A 510 -33.98 7.94 2.68
C VAL A 510 -34.25 8.97 3.76
N THR A 511 -35.53 9.30 3.98
CA THR A 511 -35.96 10.27 5.00
C THR A 511 -36.94 9.68 6.00
N HIS A 512 -36.90 10.15 7.25
CA HIS A 512 -37.91 9.82 8.27
C HIS A 512 -39.25 10.51 7.98
N GLU A 513 -39.22 11.80 7.63
CA GLU A 513 -40.41 12.61 7.35
C GLU A 513 -40.77 12.62 5.86
N LYS A 514 -42.06 12.84 5.57
CA LYS A 514 -42.56 12.98 4.20
C LYS A 514 -42.12 14.32 3.61
N VAL A 515 -41.12 14.28 2.73
CA VAL A 515 -40.70 15.44 1.93
C VAL A 515 -41.43 15.39 0.58
N ARG A 516 -42.07 16.51 0.18
CA ARG A 516 -42.90 16.56 -1.04
C ARG A 516 -42.10 16.52 -2.35
N ASN A 517 -40.84 17.00 -2.34
CA ASN A 517 -39.99 17.12 -3.53
C ASN A 517 -38.51 16.92 -3.21
N ILE A 518 -37.79 16.26 -4.11
CA ILE A 518 -36.32 16.02 -4.03
C ILE A 518 -35.53 17.35 -3.96
N LYS A 519 -36.01 18.39 -4.63
CA LYS A 519 -35.40 19.74 -4.61
C LYS A 519 -35.40 20.43 -3.24
N LEU A 520 -36.21 19.94 -2.29
CA LEU A 520 -36.29 20.47 -0.92
C LEU A 520 -35.39 19.72 0.06
N LEU A 521 -34.67 18.69 -0.39
CA LEU A 521 -33.73 17.96 0.45
C LEU A 521 -32.53 18.86 0.81
N PRO A 522 -31.93 18.70 2.00
CA PRO A 522 -30.72 19.42 2.40
C PRO A 522 -29.45 18.88 1.69
N VAL A 523 -29.60 18.30 0.49
CA VAL A 523 -28.52 17.70 -0.31
C VAL A 523 -28.23 18.60 -1.50
N ASP A 524 -26.95 18.90 -1.72
CA ASP A 524 -26.50 19.54 -2.95
C ASP A 524 -26.35 18.49 -4.06
N ILE A 525 -27.43 18.29 -4.81
CA ILE A 525 -27.50 17.27 -5.86
C ILE A 525 -26.58 17.63 -7.03
N GLU A 526 -26.36 18.92 -7.30
CA GLU A 526 -25.49 19.36 -8.39
C GLU A 526 -24.03 19.07 -8.05
N ALA A 527 -23.58 19.44 -6.83
CA ALA A 527 -22.26 19.07 -6.35
C ALA A 527 -22.06 17.55 -6.32
N LEU A 528 -23.07 16.79 -5.91
CA LEU A 528 -23.02 15.32 -5.90
C LEU A 528 -22.86 14.73 -7.32
N LYS A 529 -23.66 15.19 -8.29
CA LYS A 529 -23.59 14.70 -9.68
C LYS A 529 -22.29 15.09 -10.36
N ASN A 530 -21.80 16.31 -10.13
CA ASN A 530 -20.49 16.74 -10.62
C ASN A 530 -19.36 15.89 -9.98
N GLY A 531 -19.47 15.57 -8.69
CA GLY A 531 -18.59 14.65 -7.96
C GLY A 531 -18.51 13.27 -8.55
N LEU A 532 -19.66 12.62 -8.69
CA LEU A 532 -19.73 11.29 -9.25
C LEU A 532 -19.23 11.26 -10.70
N SER A 533 -19.48 12.32 -11.46
CA SER A 533 -18.96 12.44 -12.82
C SER A 533 -17.43 12.63 -12.87
N SER A 534 -16.84 13.29 -11.86
CA SER A 534 -15.40 13.50 -11.78
C SER A 534 -14.59 12.23 -11.47
N LEU A 535 -15.23 11.23 -10.86
CA LEU A 535 -14.63 9.92 -10.59
C LEU A 535 -14.50 9.05 -11.84
N LEU A 536 -15.30 9.35 -12.87
CA LEU A 536 -15.33 8.54 -14.08
C LEU A 536 -14.14 8.85 -14.97
N VAL A 537 -13.60 7.80 -15.57
CA VAL A 537 -12.58 7.96 -16.60
C VAL A 537 -13.25 8.51 -17.87
N SER A 538 -12.56 9.33 -18.66
CA SER A 538 -13.14 10.09 -19.80
C SER A 538 -13.87 9.26 -20.87
N SER A 539 -13.66 7.95 -20.97
CA SER A 539 -14.41 7.06 -21.87
C SER A 539 -15.76 6.59 -21.33
N GLN A 540 -15.96 6.69 -20.02
CA GLN A 540 -17.16 6.21 -19.34
C GLN A 540 -18.27 7.26 -19.37
N LYS A 541 -19.52 6.80 -19.39
CA LYS A 541 -20.70 7.68 -19.38
C LYS A 541 -21.50 7.48 -18.09
N ALA A 542 -21.74 8.58 -17.37
CA ALA A 542 -22.61 8.59 -16.21
C ALA A 542 -24.09 8.66 -16.62
N THR A 543 -24.92 7.87 -15.95
CA THR A 543 -26.38 8.03 -15.92
C THR A 543 -26.82 8.11 -14.47
N PHE A 544 -27.77 8.99 -14.17
CA PHE A 544 -28.24 9.25 -12.80
C PHE A 544 -29.73 8.95 -12.70
N THR A 545 -30.11 8.21 -11.66
CA THR A 545 -31.52 7.98 -11.29
C THR A 545 -31.71 8.42 -9.85
N ASP A 546 -32.67 9.32 -9.62
CA ASP A 546 -32.93 9.90 -8.30
C ASP A 546 -34.23 9.31 -7.75
N ASN A 547 -34.14 8.57 -6.64
CA ASN A 547 -35.27 7.94 -5.95
C ASN A 547 -35.42 8.52 -4.55
N LEU A 548 -36.63 8.97 -4.20
CA LEU A 548 -36.97 9.39 -2.85
C LEU A 548 -37.72 8.26 -2.14
N VAL A 549 -37.21 7.82 -1.00
CA VAL A 549 -37.81 6.75 -0.20
C VAL A 549 -38.09 7.27 1.21
N VAL A 550 -39.35 7.21 1.63
CA VAL A 550 -39.75 7.62 2.97
C VAL A 550 -39.90 6.38 3.85
N LEU A 551 -39.25 6.37 5.01
CA LEU A 551 -39.30 5.24 5.96
C LEU A 551 -40.73 4.94 6.43
N SER A 552 -41.62 5.93 6.51
CA SER A 552 -43.02 5.72 6.88
C SER A 552 -43.85 4.98 5.81
N GLU A 553 -43.40 4.98 4.56
CA GLU A 553 -44.12 4.36 3.43
C GLU A 553 -43.62 2.94 3.14
N ASP A 554 -42.35 2.66 3.47
CA ASP A 554 -41.75 1.34 3.36
C ASP A 554 -41.44 0.75 4.75
N PRO A 555 -42.36 -0.08 5.31
CA PRO A 555 -42.15 -0.71 6.62
C PRO A 555 -40.97 -1.69 6.62
N ALA A 556 -40.57 -2.24 5.47
CA ALA A 556 -39.45 -3.16 5.38
C ALA A 556 -38.11 -2.41 5.49
N LEU A 557 -37.98 -1.27 4.79
CA LEU A 557 -36.81 -0.39 4.93
C LEU A 557 -36.73 0.21 6.33
N ALA A 558 -37.86 0.61 6.92
CA ALA A 558 -37.90 1.08 8.30
C ALA A 558 -37.43 0.02 9.31
N MET A 559 -37.84 -1.23 9.12
CA MET A 559 -37.35 -2.35 9.93
C MET A 559 -35.85 -2.54 9.75
N ALA A 560 -35.34 -2.56 8.50
CA ALA A 560 -33.92 -2.72 8.22
C ALA A 560 -33.08 -1.62 8.88
N PHE A 561 -33.51 -0.36 8.74
CA PHE A 561 -32.89 0.79 9.39
C PHE A 561 -32.90 0.68 10.91
N SER A 562 -34.05 0.32 11.50
CA SER A 562 -34.19 0.19 12.96
C SER A 562 -33.34 -0.93 13.54
N VAL A 563 -33.17 -2.05 12.81
CA VAL A 563 -32.35 -3.19 13.24
C VAL A 563 -30.86 -2.90 13.10
N ALA A 564 -30.46 -2.15 12.06
CA ALA A 564 -29.07 -1.77 11.83
C ALA A 564 -28.58 -0.66 12.77
N ARG A 565 -29.49 0.15 13.32
CA ARG A 565 -29.13 1.26 14.21
C ARG A 565 -28.66 0.77 15.57
N ARG A 566 -27.45 1.16 15.95
CA ARG A 566 -26.78 0.82 17.22
C ARG A 566 -26.23 2.07 17.89
N ALA A 567 -25.88 1.97 19.16
CA ALA A 567 -25.16 3.01 19.89
C ALA A 567 -23.92 2.40 20.56
N ALA A 568 -22.78 3.06 20.43
CA ALA A 568 -21.54 2.67 21.09
C ALA A 568 -20.91 3.87 21.78
N ALA A 569 -20.26 3.62 22.91
CA ALA A 569 -19.46 4.64 23.57
C ALA A 569 -18.02 4.56 23.06
N VAL A 570 -17.62 5.56 22.27
CA VAL A 570 -16.31 5.63 21.65
C VAL A 570 -15.39 6.51 22.50
N PRO A 571 -14.26 5.96 22.98
CA PRO A 571 -13.22 6.76 23.61
C PRO A 571 -12.55 7.66 22.58
N LEU A 572 -12.36 8.94 22.89
CA LEU A 572 -11.62 9.88 22.08
C LEU A 572 -10.58 10.58 22.95
N LEU A 573 -9.33 10.51 22.54
CA LEU A 573 -8.28 11.34 23.14
C LEU A 573 -8.20 12.63 22.34
N LEU A 574 -8.41 13.74 23.02
CA LEU A 574 -8.32 15.07 22.44
C LEU A 574 -6.87 15.50 22.34
N VAL A 575 -6.58 16.45 21.45
CA VAL A 575 -5.21 16.95 21.22
C VAL A 575 -4.59 17.56 22.49
N ASN A 576 -5.42 18.06 23.40
CA ASN A 576 -4.99 18.55 24.72
C ASN A 576 -4.63 17.42 25.72
N GLY A 577 -4.59 16.16 25.28
CA GLY A 577 -4.30 14.99 26.11
C GLY A 577 -5.47 14.56 27.01
N THR A 578 -6.65 15.20 26.91
CA THR A 578 -7.81 14.83 27.72
C THR A 578 -8.58 13.68 27.09
N TYR A 579 -8.96 12.72 27.93
CA TYR A 579 -9.80 11.60 27.52
C TYR A 579 -11.27 11.97 27.62
N ARG A 580 -12.01 11.86 26.52
CA ARG A 580 -13.45 12.09 26.45
C ARG A 580 -14.16 10.86 25.91
N LYS A 581 -15.17 10.39 26.64
CA LYS A 581 -16.06 9.32 26.15
C LYS A 581 -17.26 9.97 25.46
N THR A 582 -17.47 9.66 24.17
CA THR A 582 -18.61 10.15 23.39
C THR A 582 -19.53 8.99 23.04
N THR A 583 -20.83 9.09 23.33
CA THR A 583 -21.83 8.11 22.87
C THR A 583 -22.24 8.46 21.45
N ARG A 584 -22.01 7.52 20.52
CA ARG A 584 -22.28 7.71 19.09
C ARG A 584 -23.36 6.74 18.64
N SER A 585 -24.40 7.26 18.00
CA SER A 585 -25.35 6.45 17.23
C SER A 585 -24.71 6.12 15.88
N TYR A 586 -24.77 4.87 15.45
CA TYR A 586 -24.24 4.44 14.16
C TYR A 586 -25.13 3.39 13.51
N LEU A 587 -25.03 3.28 12.18
CA LEU A 587 -25.59 2.19 11.39
C LEU A 587 -24.51 1.13 11.21
N ASP A 588 -24.84 -0.11 11.55
CA ASP A 588 -24.06 -1.29 11.21
C ASP A 588 -24.24 -1.59 9.71
N SER A 589 -23.19 -1.35 8.92
CA SER A 589 -23.27 -1.48 7.46
C SER A 589 -23.53 -2.92 7.03
N SER A 590 -22.91 -3.89 7.70
CA SER A 590 -22.99 -5.31 7.36
C SER A 590 -24.39 -5.86 7.59
N LEU A 591 -24.99 -5.48 8.73
CA LEU A 591 -26.35 -5.87 9.08
C LEU A 591 -27.38 -5.20 8.16
N LEU A 592 -27.18 -3.92 7.84
CA LEU A 592 -28.05 -3.19 6.92
C LEU A 592 -28.02 -3.80 5.52
N GLN A 593 -26.83 -4.11 5.00
CA GLN A 593 -26.63 -4.76 3.71
C GLN A 593 -27.42 -6.07 3.63
N HIS A 594 -27.26 -6.95 4.62
CA HIS A 594 -27.97 -8.22 4.67
C HIS A 594 -29.49 -8.06 4.67
N GLN A 595 -30.02 -7.08 5.40
CA GLN A 595 -31.47 -6.81 5.43
C GLN A 595 -31.97 -6.26 4.10
N LEU A 596 -31.25 -5.33 3.49
CA LEU A 596 -31.60 -4.76 2.18
C LEU A 596 -31.56 -5.84 1.10
N GLN A 597 -30.48 -6.62 0.99
CA GLN A 597 -30.32 -7.68 -0.01
C GLN A 597 -31.43 -8.73 0.07
N ARG A 598 -31.76 -9.20 1.28
CA ARG A 598 -32.82 -10.20 1.48
C ARG A 598 -34.17 -9.72 0.93
N ARG A 599 -34.43 -8.41 0.97
CA ARG A 599 -35.70 -7.81 0.54
C ARG A 599 -35.68 -7.37 -0.93
N LEU A 600 -34.54 -6.91 -1.42
CA LEU A 600 -34.30 -6.56 -2.81
C LEU A 600 -34.25 -7.80 -3.73
N HIS A 601 -34.10 -9.01 -3.18
CA HIS A 601 -34.33 -10.25 -3.92
C HIS A 601 -35.81 -10.63 -4.07
N ASP A 602 -36.70 -10.20 -3.16
CA ASP A 602 -38.15 -10.51 -3.24
C ASP A 602 -38.88 -9.62 -4.26
N HIS A 603 -38.43 -8.37 -4.44
CA HIS A 603 -38.81 -7.51 -5.56
C HIS A 603 -37.67 -7.55 -6.57
N GLY A 604 -37.77 -8.28 -7.68
CA GLY A 604 -36.72 -8.46 -8.70
C GLY A 604 -36.25 -7.19 -9.45
N SER A 605 -36.09 -6.07 -8.73
CA SER A 605 -35.83 -4.72 -9.20
C SER A 605 -34.36 -4.31 -9.16
N LEU A 606 -33.48 -5.10 -8.50
CA LEU A 606 -32.02 -4.89 -8.52
C LEU A 606 -31.23 -6.04 -9.15
N LYS A 607 -31.88 -7.15 -9.53
CA LYS A 607 -31.39 -7.92 -10.67
C LYS A 607 -31.85 -7.16 -11.90
N GLY A 608 -31.12 -6.10 -12.25
CA GLY A 608 -31.43 -5.25 -13.39
C GLY A 608 -31.82 -6.11 -14.59
N ALA A 609 -32.84 -5.68 -15.33
CA ALA A 609 -33.29 -6.30 -16.58
C ALA A 609 -32.18 -6.37 -17.66
N HIS A 610 -30.97 -5.93 -17.34
CA HIS A 610 -29.76 -5.90 -18.15
C HIS A 610 -28.55 -6.58 -17.49
N ALA A 611 -28.71 -7.42 -16.46
CA ALA A 611 -27.62 -8.18 -15.82
C ALA A 611 -26.86 -9.16 -16.75
N HIS A 612 -27.25 -9.23 -18.04
CA HIS A 612 -26.55 -9.96 -19.10
C HIS A 612 -25.87 -9.06 -20.14
N SER A 613 -25.90 -7.74 -19.96
CA SER A 613 -25.14 -6.78 -20.77
C SER A 613 -23.96 -6.28 -19.95
N ARG A 614 -22.76 -6.81 -20.21
CA ARG A 614 -21.47 -6.34 -19.64
C ARG A 614 -21.12 -4.87 -19.97
N SER A 615 -22.08 -4.06 -20.44
CA SER A 615 -21.88 -2.67 -20.83
C SER A 615 -22.24 -1.65 -19.75
N THR A 616 -23.07 -2.04 -18.77
CA THR A 616 -23.60 -1.13 -17.74
C THR A 616 -23.33 -1.66 -16.32
N LEU A 617 -22.67 -0.86 -15.48
CA LEU A 617 -22.56 -1.09 -14.04
C LEU A 617 -23.63 -0.27 -13.31
N GLU A 618 -24.43 -0.92 -12.46
CA GLU A 618 -25.39 -0.23 -11.58
C GLU A 618 -24.76 -0.04 -10.19
N VAL A 619 -24.74 1.20 -9.70
CA VAL A 619 -24.16 1.56 -8.40
C VAL A 619 -25.26 2.15 -7.52
N PRO A 620 -25.85 1.35 -6.61
CA PRO A 620 -26.86 1.84 -5.67
C PRO A 620 -26.21 2.58 -4.50
N ILE A 621 -26.61 3.84 -4.30
CA ILE A 621 -26.14 4.72 -3.24
C ILE A 621 -27.33 5.04 -2.32
N PHE A 622 -27.31 4.48 -1.11
CA PHE A 622 -28.31 4.74 -0.08
C PHE A 622 -27.87 5.91 0.81
N TRP A 623 -28.62 7.01 0.73
CA TRP A 623 -28.34 8.24 1.43
C TRP A 623 -29.35 8.47 2.55
N PHE A 624 -28.95 8.22 3.80
CA PHE A 624 -29.79 8.36 4.98
C PHE A 624 -29.70 9.77 5.57
N ILE A 625 -30.83 10.47 5.65
CA ILE A 625 -30.92 11.81 6.22
C ILE A 625 -31.58 11.72 7.60
N SER A 626 -30.81 12.05 8.64
CA SER A 626 -31.21 12.01 10.04
C SER A 626 -31.06 13.40 10.69
N GLY A 627 -31.97 13.76 11.60
CA GLY A 627 -31.81 14.96 12.43
C GLY A 627 -30.75 14.77 13.51
N GLU A 628 -30.63 13.55 14.05
CA GLU A 628 -29.64 13.22 15.08
C GLU A 628 -28.29 12.83 14.46
N PRO A 629 -27.15 13.10 15.12
CA PRO A 629 -25.82 12.68 14.68
C PRO A 629 -25.74 11.16 14.52
N LEU A 630 -25.62 10.72 13.27
CA LEU A 630 -25.56 9.32 12.89
C LEU A 630 -24.30 9.08 12.03
N LEU A 631 -23.59 8.01 12.33
CA LEU A 631 -22.39 7.56 11.59
C LEU A 631 -22.61 6.16 11.01
N VAL A 632 -21.69 5.69 10.21
CA VAL A 632 -21.58 4.30 9.74
C VAL A 632 -20.41 3.64 10.49
N ASP A 633 -20.65 2.46 11.05
CA ASP A 633 -19.65 1.66 11.77
C ASP A 633 -18.79 2.47 12.77
N LYS A 634 -19.45 3.31 13.57
CA LYS A 634 -18.88 4.13 14.67
C LYS A 634 -17.98 5.31 14.23
N HIS A 635 -17.32 5.24 13.06
CA HIS A 635 -16.26 6.17 12.65
C HIS A 635 -16.45 6.84 11.29
N TYR A 636 -17.28 6.28 10.40
CA TYR A 636 -17.37 6.72 9.01
C TYR A 636 -18.63 7.54 8.75
N GLN A 637 -18.60 8.45 7.78
CA GLN A 637 -19.80 9.13 7.28
C GLN A 637 -20.42 8.37 6.09
N ALA A 638 -19.57 7.71 5.33
CA ALA A 638 -19.94 6.87 4.21
C ALA A 638 -19.06 5.62 4.19
N LYS A 639 -19.60 4.50 3.71
CA LYS A 639 -18.87 3.24 3.58
C LYS A 639 -19.23 2.54 2.28
N ALA A 640 -18.20 2.05 1.60
CA ALA A 640 -18.33 1.17 0.45
C ALA A 640 -18.59 -0.26 0.91
N LEU A 641 -19.55 -0.92 0.29
CA LEU A 641 -19.76 -2.36 0.40
C LEU A 641 -19.57 -3.00 -0.97
N SER A 642 -19.62 -4.33 -1.03
CA SER A 642 -19.38 -5.08 -2.28
C SER A 642 -20.39 -4.77 -3.40
N ASP A 643 -21.62 -4.39 -3.06
CA ASP A 643 -22.73 -4.22 -4.01
C ASP A 643 -23.49 -2.89 -3.84
N MET A 644 -23.16 -2.08 -2.83
CA MET A 644 -23.85 -0.82 -2.55
C MET A 644 -22.95 0.16 -1.78
N VAL A 645 -23.35 1.43 -1.76
CA VAL A 645 -22.69 2.47 -0.95
C VAL A 645 -23.70 3.05 0.04
N ILE A 646 -23.30 3.17 1.30
CA ILE A 646 -24.14 3.77 2.36
C ILE A 646 -23.53 5.12 2.73
N VAL A 647 -24.36 6.17 2.74
CA VAL A 647 -24.00 7.53 3.15
C VAL A 647 -24.97 7.99 4.23
N VAL A 648 -24.46 8.65 5.26
CA VAL A 648 -25.28 9.24 6.32
C VAL A 648 -25.04 10.73 6.40
N GLN A 649 -26.14 11.49 6.41
CA GLN A 649 -26.17 12.93 6.59
C GLN A 649 -26.92 13.28 7.88
N SER A 650 -26.31 14.14 8.69
CA SER A 650 -26.86 14.62 9.97
C SER A 650 -26.99 16.15 9.98
N GLU A 651 -27.71 16.74 10.94
CA GLU A 651 -27.88 18.20 10.99
C GLU A 651 -26.60 18.96 11.43
N SER A 652 -25.76 18.34 12.26
CA SER A 652 -24.55 18.96 12.81
C SER A 652 -23.47 19.21 11.75
N SER A 653 -23.05 20.47 11.58
CA SER A 653 -22.01 20.90 10.63
C SER A 653 -20.57 20.77 11.16
N SER A 654 -20.39 20.62 12.47
CA SER A 654 -19.08 20.46 13.10
C SER A 654 -19.09 19.31 14.09
N TRP A 655 -18.32 18.27 13.77
CA TRP A 655 -18.12 17.12 14.64
C TRP A 655 -16.62 16.89 14.87
N GLU A 656 -16.21 16.82 16.13
CA GLU A 656 -14.81 16.64 16.49
C GLU A 656 -14.34 15.20 16.14
N SER A 657 -13.35 15.10 15.25
CA SER A 657 -12.78 13.83 14.84
C SER A 657 -11.64 13.37 15.76
N HIS A 658 -11.15 12.16 15.51
CA HIS A 658 -9.98 11.59 16.18
C HIS A 658 -8.65 12.00 15.51
N LEU A 659 -8.72 12.80 14.46
CA LEU A 659 -7.60 13.26 13.67
C LEU A 659 -7.22 14.67 14.10
N GLN A 660 -5.93 14.98 14.05
CA GLN A 660 -5.38 16.29 14.31
C GLN A 660 -4.66 16.86 13.08
N CYS A 661 -4.61 18.18 13.03
CA CYS A 661 -3.76 18.97 12.16
C CYS A 661 -3.15 20.10 13.00
N ASN A 662 -1.83 20.22 13.01
CA ASN A 662 -1.06 21.31 13.62
C ASN A 662 -1.49 21.64 15.07
N GLY A 663 -1.83 20.62 15.86
CA GLY A 663 -2.25 20.78 17.25
C GLY A 663 -3.75 21.09 17.45
N GLN A 664 -4.55 21.08 16.38
CA GLN A 664 -6.01 21.26 16.42
C GLN A 664 -6.74 20.00 15.94
N SER A 665 -7.88 19.68 16.56
CA SER A 665 -8.75 18.57 16.12
C SER A 665 -9.39 18.90 14.77
N VAL A 666 -9.32 17.96 13.81
CA VAL A 666 -9.99 18.14 12.51
C VAL A 666 -11.49 17.99 12.70
N LEU A 667 -12.24 18.99 12.24
CA LEU A 667 -13.71 18.97 12.30
C LEU A 667 -14.31 18.33 11.05
N TRP A 668 -15.22 17.39 11.25
CA TRP A 668 -16.01 16.74 10.22
C TRP A 668 -17.35 17.45 10.02
N ASP A 669 -17.71 17.68 8.75
CA ASP A 669 -19.02 18.21 8.39
C ASP A 669 -20.00 17.05 8.13
N LEU A 670 -20.88 16.76 9.11
CA LEU A 670 -21.91 15.72 8.95
C LEU A 670 -23.11 16.22 8.15
N ARG A 671 -23.24 17.54 7.94
CA ARG A 671 -24.32 18.17 7.18
C ARG A 671 -24.11 18.06 5.69
N ARG A 672 -22.87 18.04 5.21
CA ARG A 672 -22.52 17.91 3.79
C ARG A 672 -21.46 16.82 3.56
N PRO A 673 -21.81 15.53 3.67
CA PRO A 673 -20.86 14.41 3.55
C PRO A 673 -20.47 14.09 2.08
N VAL A 674 -20.37 15.09 1.19
CA VAL A 674 -20.07 14.88 -0.25
C VAL A 674 -18.69 14.26 -0.43
N LYS A 675 -17.69 14.76 0.29
CA LYS A 675 -16.33 14.24 0.25
C LYS A 675 -16.25 12.77 0.69
N ALA A 676 -16.89 12.43 1.80
CA ALA A 676 -16.95 11.06 2.29
C ALA A 676 -17.70 10.14 1.31
N ALA A 677 -18.79 10.64 0.70
CA ALA A 677 -19.49 9.90 -0.35
C ALA A 677 -18.60 9.65 -1.58
N MET A 678 -17.79 10.63 -2.02
CA MET A 678 -16.87 10.43 -3.14
C MET A 678 -15.79 9.40 -2.81
N ALA A 679 -15.24 9.45 -1.59
CA ALA A 679 -14.29 8.44 -1.10
C ALA A 679 -14.90 7.02 -1.17
N ALA A 680 -16.09 6.83 -0.58
CA ALA A 680 -16.76 5.52 -0.57
C ALA A 680 -17.17 5.03 -1.97
N VAL A 681 -17.63 5.92 -2.85
CA VAL A 681 -17.96 5.54 -4.24
C VAL A 681 -16.69 5.18 -5.02
N SER A 682 -15.58 5.89 -4.80
CA SER A 682 -14.30 5.57 -5.45
C SER A 682 -13.74 4.21 -5.02
N GLU A 683 -13.92 3.84 -3.75
CA GLU A 683 -13.60 2.51 -3.22
C GLU A 683 -14.49 1.45 -3.88
N HIS A 684 -15.80 1.69 -4.00
CA HIS A 684 -16.71 0.74 -4.65
C HIS A 684 -16.44 0.57 -6.16
N LEU A 685 -16.13 1.66 -6.87
CA LEU A 685 -15.93 1.63 -8.33
C LEU A 685 -14.63 0.97 -8.76
N ALA A 686 -13.54 1.17 -8.00
CA ALA A 686 -12.20 0.81 -8.43
C ALA A 686 -11.28 0.32 -7.30
N GLY A 687 -11.80 0.14 -6.09
CA GLY A 687 -11.00 -0.27 -4.94
C GLY A 687 -10.03 0.79 -4.46
N LEU A 688 -10.31 2.08 -4.74
CA LEU A 688 -9.44 3.16 -4.30
C LEU A 688 -9.47 3.28 -2.77
N LEU A 689 -8.30 3.24 -2.15
CA LEU A 689 -8.12 3.36 -0.71
C LEU A 689 -7.48 4.71 -0.34
N PRO A 690 -7.55 5.12 0.94
CA PRO A 690 -6.80 6.27 1.43
C PRO A 690 -5.30 6.11 1.16
N LEU A 691 -4.65 7.15 0.63
CA LEU A 691 -3.24 7.08 0.22
C LEU A 691 -2.27 6.82 1.37
N HIS A 692 -2.66 7.06 2.62
CA HIS A 692 -1.83 6.70 3.76
C HIS A 692 -1.79 5.20 4.02
N LEU A 693 -2.72 4.41 3.49
CA LEU A 693 -2.86 3.02 3.83
C LEU A 693 -2.26 2.13 2.74
N VAL A 694 -1.29 1.29 3.12
CA VAL A 694 -0.60 0.39 2.20
C VAL A 694 -0.37 -0.97 2.83
N TYR A 695 -0.57 -2.05 2.07
CA TYR A 695 -0.31 -3.39 2.56
C TYR A 695 1.19 -3.70 2.56
N SER A 696 1.70 -4.22 3.69
CA SER A 696 3.08 -4.71 3.79
C SER A 696 3.10 -6.23 3.91
N HIS A 697 3.69 -6.88 2.91
CA HIS A 697 3.90 -8.33 2.92
C HIS A 697 4.80 -8.78 4.08
N ALA A 698 5.89 -8.06 4.34
CA ALA A 698 6.83 -8.39 5.41
C ALA A 698 6.18 -8.42 6.80
N HIS A 699 5.12 -7.63 7.00
CA HIS A 699 4.40 -7.51 8.26
C HIS A 699 3.01 -8.17 8.25
N GLU A 700 2.58 -8.74 7.12
CA GLU A 700 1.22 -9.27 6.88
C GLU A 700 0.10 -8.35 7.36
N THR A 701 0.32 -7.03 7.30
CA THR A 701 -0.58 -6.02 7.87
C THR A 701 -0.62 -4.76 7.00
N ALA A 702 -1.72 -4.00 7.12
CA ALA A 702 -1.81 -2.66 6.56
C ALA A 702 -0.99 -1.69 7.43
N ILE A 703 -0.05 -0.98 6.80
CA ILE A 703 0.76 0.07 7.41
C ILE A 703 0.15 1.42 7.02
N GLU A 704 0.19 2.37 7.95
CA GLU A 704 -0.23 3.74 7.74
C GLU A 704 0.99 4.66 7.60
N ASP A 705 0.96 5.57 6.63
CA ASP A 705 1.89 6.70 6.48
C ASP A 705 1.11 7.96 6.06
N TRP A 706 0.97 8.88 7.00
CA TRP A 706 0.10 10.04 6.85
C TRP A 706 0.72 11.17 6.00
N VAL A 707 1.99 11.07 5.57
CA VAL A 707 2.69 12.10 4.78
C VAL A 707 1.90 12.54 3.54
N TRP A 708 1.23 11.60 2.87
CA TRP A 708 0.49 11.83 1.62
C TRP A 708 -1.03 11.92 1.79
N SER A 709 -1.53 12.07 3.02
CA SER A 709 -2.95 12.39 3.30
C SER A 709 -3.28 13.87 3.07
N VAL A 710 -2.79 14.41 1.96
CA VAL A 710 -2.83 15.83 1.61
C VAL A 710 -3.22 16.08 0.17
N GLY A 711 -3.71 17.28 -0.12
CA GLY A 711 -3.89 17.76 -1.48
C GLY A 711 -5.24 17.47 -2.13
N CYS A 712 -5.27 17.46 -3.45
CA CYS A 712 -6.48 17.31 -4.25
C CYS A 712 -6.93 15.84 -4.32
N ASN A 713 -7.45 15.31 -3.21
CA ASN A 713 -7.99 13.95 -3.16
C ASN A 713 -9.10 13.82 -2.10
N PRO A 714 -10.13 12.96 -2.30
CA PRO A 714 -11.26 12.81 -1.39
C PRO A 714 -10.88 12.15 -0.05
N PHE A 715 -9.72 11.49 0.02
CA PHE A 715 -9.19 10.84 1.23
C PHE A 715 -8.26 11.75 2.05
N SER A 716 -8.02 12.98 1.58
CA SER A 716 -7.13 13.94 2.24
C SER A 716 -7.70 14.28 3.60
N ILE A 717 -6.86 14.50 4.61
CA ILE A 717 -7.35 15.03 5.90
C ILE A 717 -7.18 16.54 5.95
N THR A 718 -6.17 17.05 5.25
CA THR A 718 -5.75 18.45 5.34
C THR A 718 -6.61 19.40 4.52
N SER A 719 -7.20 18.91 3.43
CA SER A 719 -8.08 19.66 2.52
C SER A 719 -9.52 19.16 2.59
N ARG A 720 -10.51 19.99 2.24
CA ARG A 720 -11.95 19.64 2.26
C ARG A 720 -12.55 19.37 0.88
N GLY A 721 -11.78 19.59 -0.17
CA GLY A 721 -12.20 19.32 -1.55
C GLY A 721 -12.59 17.85 -1.77
N TRP A 722 -13.46 17.64 -2.75
CA TRP A 722 -13.90 16.32 -3.21
C TRP A 722 -13.44 16.00 -4.63
N HIS A 723 -12.63 16.88 -5.23
CA HIS A 723 -12.01 16.65 -6.54
C HIS A 723 -10.98 15.54 -6.47
N VAL A 724 -10.85 14.84 -7.59
CA VAL A 724 -9.94 13.71 -7.78
C VAL A 724 -8.77 14.18 -8.63
N SER A 725 -7.54 13.95 -8.16
CA SER A 725 -6.33 14.26 -8.92
C SER A 725 -6.11 13.27 -10.06
N GLN A 726 -5.29 13.65 -11.05
CA GLN A 726 -4.92 12.75 -12.13
C GLN A 726 -4.21 11.49 -11.63
N PHE A 727 -3.47 11.54 -10.51
CA PHE A 727 -2.90 10.34 -9.85
C PHE A 727 -3.98 9.32 -9.49
N GLN A 728 -5.09 9.79 -8.93
CA GLN A 728 -6.19 8.91 -8.54
C GLN A 728 -7.00 8.44 -9.74
N SER A 729 -7.25 9.30 -10.73
CA SER A 729 -7.86 8.89 -11.99
C SER A 729 -7.04 7.81 -12.70
N ASP A 730 -5.71 7.92 -12.68
CA ASP A 730 -4.80 6.93 -13.25
C ASP A 730 -4.79 5.64 -12.40
N THR A 731 -4.95 5.74 -11.08
CA THR A 731 -5.12 4.59 -10.19
C THR A 731 -6.42 3.84 -10.45
N ILE A 732 -7.53 4.56 -10.67
CA ILE A 732 -8.81 3.99 -11.07
C ILE A 732 -8.67 3.22 -12.39
N ALA A 733 -8.05 3.85 -13.40
CA ALA A 733 -7.84 3.20 -14.69
C ALA A 733 -6.91 1.98 -14.60
N ARG A 734 -5.87 2.05 -13.76
CA ARG A 734 -4.97 0.93 -13.48
C ARG A 734 -5.67 -0.22 -12.77
N SER A 735 -6.57 0.05 -11.83
CA SER A 735 -7.36 -0.98 -11.15
C SER A 735 -8.11 -1.87 -12.15
N TYR A 736 -8.75 -1.24 -13.15
CA TYR A 736 -9.43 -1.97 -14.23
C TYR A 736 -8.47 -2.80 -15.09
N ILE A 737 -7.32 -2.23 -15.46
CA ILE A 737 -6.32 -2.92 -16.28
C ILE A 737 -5.72 -4.11 -15.52
N ILE A 738 -5.37 -3.92 -14.25
CA ILE A 738 -4.76 -4.93 -13.39
C ILE A 738 -5.73 -6.08 -13.15
N THR A 739 -7.01 -5.79 -12.85
CA THR A 739 -8.04 -6.83 -12.70
C THR A 739 -8.12 -7.71 -13.94
N ALA A 740 -8.25 -7.10 -15.13
CA ALA A 740 -8.34 -7.86 -16.38
C ALA A 740 -7.05 -8.64 -16.73
N LEU A 741 -5.88 -8.06 -16.45
CA LEU A 741 -4.59 -8.74 -16.63
C LEU A 741 -4.46 -9.94 -15.69
N GLU A 742 -4.75 -9.76 -14.40
CA GLU A 742 -4.63 -10.82 -13.39
C GLU A 742 -5.57 -11.98 -13.70
N GLU A 743 -6.84 -11.71 -14.01
CA GLU A 743 -7.81 -12.75 -14.39
C GLU A 743 -7.37 -13.48 -15.66
N SER A 744 -6.86 -12.75 -16.66
CA SER A 744 -6.34 -13.39 -17.88
C SER A 744 -5.13 -14.29 -17.61
N ILE A 745 -4.22 -13.88 -16.70
CA ILE A 745 -3.06 -14.68 -16.27
C ILE A 745 -3.55 -15.93 -15.53
N GLN A 746 -4.49 -15.80 -14.60
CA GLN A 746 -5.06 -16.94 -13.88
C GLN A 746 -5.75 -17.93 -14.82
N LEU A 747 -6.54 -17.45 -15.79
CA LEU A 747 -7.19 -18.30 -16.79
C LEU A 747 -6.17 -19.05 -17.66
N VAL A 748 -5.13 -18.36 -18.14
CA VAL A 748 -4.07 -18.97 -18.94
C VAL A 748 -3.25 -19.97 -18.13
N ASN A 749 -2.84 -19.62 -16.91
CA ASN A 749 -2.10 -20.51 -16.01
C ASN A 749 -2.93 -21.75 -15.65
N ALA A 750 -4.23 -21.58 -15.37
CA ALA A 750 -5.14 -22.71 -15.15
C ALA A 750 -5.27 -23.61 -16.39
N ALA A 751 -5.33 -23.04 -17.59
CA ALA A 751 -5.33 -23.80 -18.83
C ALA A 751 -4.00 -24.55 -19.06
N ILE A 752 -2.86 -23.91 -18.79
CA ILE A 752 -1.53 -24.55 -18.89
C ILE A 752 -1.39 -25.69 -17.89
N ARG A 753 -1.85 -25.52 -16.64
CA ARG A 753 -1.91 -26.60 -15.64
C ARG A 753 -2.68 -27.82 -16.15
N ARG A 754 -3.80 -27.60 -16.82
CA ARG A 754 -4.57 -28.70 -17.43
C ARG A 754 -3.80 -29.40 -18.55
N LEU A 755 -3.02 -28.68 -19.36
CA LEU A 755 -2.14 -29.27 -20.38
C LEU A 755 -0.95 -30.02 -19.79
N LEU A 756 -0.41 -29.58 -18.64
CA LEU A 756 0.66 -30.27 -17.92
C LEU A 756 0.22 -31.66 -17.42
N MET A 757 -1.06 -31.81 -17.06
CA MET A 757 -1.64 -33.08 -16.62
C MET A 757 -1.84 -34.09 -17.77
N GLU A 758 -1.81 -33.65 -19.03
CA GLU A 758 -2.02 -34.51 -20.19
C GLU A 758 -0.69 -35.01 -20.77
N HIS A 759 -0.51 -36.33 -20.76
CA HIS A 759 0.72 -36.96 -21.23
C HIS A 759 0.82 -37.03 -22.76
N THR A 760 2.03 -37.03 -23.31
CA THR A 760 2.22 -37.22 -24.75
C THR A 760 2.36 -38.70 -25.11
N SER A 761 1.59 -39.19 -26.08
CA SER A 761 1.63 -40.58 -26.54
C SER A 761 1.52 -40.68 -28.06
N GLU A 762 2.06 -41.74 -28.66
CA GLU A 762 1.98 -41.95 -30.11
C GLU A 762 0.52 -42.00 -30.61
N LYS A 763 -0.40 -42.56 -29.81
CA LYS A 763 -1.84 -42.66 -30.13
C LYS A 763 -2.53 -41.30 -30.16
N THR A 764 -2.07 -40.33 -29.37
CA THR A 764 -2.65 -38.98 -29.28
C THR A 764 -2.06 -38.01 -30.29
N PHE A 765 -0.87 -38.27 -30.81
CA PHE A 765 -0.15 -37.37 -31.72
C PHE A 765 -0.94 -36.97 -32.98
N LYS A 766 -1.56 -37.94 -33.67
CA LYS A 766 -2.29 -37.67 -34.91
C LYS A 766 -3.50 -36.73 -34.72
N MET A 767 -4.15 -36.81 -33.55
CA MET A 767 -5.29 -35.94 -33.22
C MET A 767 -4.83 -34.59 -32.68
N PHE A 768 -3.69 -34.54 -31.99
CA PHE A 768 -3.13 -33.30 -31.49
C PHE A 768 -2.51 -32.44 -32.60
N GLN A 769 -1.97 -33.05 -33.66
CA GLN A 769 -1.34 -32.34 -34.79
C GLN A 769 -2.28 -31.34 -35.48
N SER A 770 -3.60 -31.58 -35.49
CA SER A 770 -4.57 -30.61 -36.03
C SER A 770 -4.78 -29.41 -35.10
N GLU A 771 -4.63 -29.60 -33.79
CA GLU A 771 -4.89 -28.60 -32.75
C GLU A 771 -3.65 -27.76 -32.39
N GLU A 772 -2.45 -28.27 -32.69
CA GLU A 772 -1.16 -27.68 -32.31
C GLU A 772 -1.03 -26.21 -32.75
N ARG A 773 -1.29 -25.92 -34.04
CA ARG A 773 -1.16 -24.57 -34.59
C ARG A 773 -2.15 -23.61 -33.95
N GLU A 774 -3.40 -24.04 -33.79
CA GLU A 774 -4.46 -23.20 -33.24
C GLU A 774 -4.20 -22.85 -31.76
N LEU A 775 -3.66 -23.79 -30.97
CA LEU A 775 -3.28 -23.54 -29.58
C LEU A 775 -2.14 -22.52 -29.46
N VAL A 776 -1.07 -22.70 -30.26
CA VAL A 776 0.09 -21.80 -30.24
C VAL A 776 -0.28 -20.41 -30.74
N ASP A 777 -1.08 -20.31 -31.79
CA ASP A 777 -1.53 -19.02 -32.35
C ASP A 777 -2.41 -18.27 -31.34
N LYS A 778 -3.35 -18.96 -30.67
CA LYS A 778 -4.19 -18.36 -29.63
C LYS A 778 -3.37 -17.92 -28.41
N TYR A 779 -2.41 -18.72 -27.97
CA TYR A 779 -1.51 -18.34 -26.88
C TYR A 779 -0.65 -17.11 -27.24
N ASN A 780 -0.01 -17.12 -28.42
CA ASN A 780 0.81 -16.01 -28.90
C ASN A 780 -0.02 -14.72 -29.05
N TYR A 781 -1.30 -14.84 -29.43
CA TYR A 781 -2.20 -13.71 -29.51
C TYR A 781 -2.43 -13.07 -28.12
N VAL A 782 -2.71 -13.87 -27.09
CA VAL A 782 -2.86 -13.39 -25.70
C VAL A 782 -1.57 -12.70 -25.23
N VAL A 783 -0.41 -13.34 -25.43
CA VAL A 783 0.90 -12.76 -25.06
C VAL A 783 1.16 -11.44 -25.80
N SER A 784 0.77 -11.34 -27.07
CA SER A 784 0.91 -10.09 -27.85
C SER A 784 0.03 -8.96 -27.28
N LEU A 785 -1.16 -9.28 -26.78
CA LEU A 785 -2.05 -8.32 -26.12
C LEU A 785 -1.48 -7.87 -24.78
N TRP A 786 -0.97 -8.78 -23.95
CA TRP A 786 -0.27 -8.44 -22.71
C TRP A 786 0.89 -7.47 -22.95
N ARG A 787 1.77 -7.76 -23.93
CA ARG A 787 2.87 -6.86 -24.30
C ARG A 787 2.38 -5.49 -24.76
N ARG A 788 1.34 -5.46 -25.60
CA ARG A 788 0.76 -4.21 -26.09
C ARG A 788 0.16 -3.36 -24.97
N ILE A 789 -0.58 -3.97 -24.04
CA ILE A 789 -1.13 -3.30 -22.86
C ILE A 789 0.01 -2.75 -21.99
N SER A 790 1.07 -3.54 -21.76
CA SER A 790 2.25 -3.11 -21.01
C SER A 790 2.95 -1.90 -21.64
N THR A 791 3.09 -1.86 -22.97
CA THR A 791 3.71 -0.72 -23.67
C THR A 791 2.84 0.54 -23.55
N ILE A 792 1.53 0.41 -23.78
CA ILE A 792 0.59 1.56 -23.68
C ILE A 792 0.50 2.06 -22.23
N HIS A 793 0.57 1.15 -21.24
CA HIS A 793 0.66 1.49 -19.82
C HIS A 793 1.89 2.35 -19.52
N GLY A 794 3.05 2.01 -20.10
CA GLY A 794 4.29 2.78 -19.95
C GLY A 794 4.23 4.20 -20.51
N GLU A 795 3.37 4.44 -21.50
CA GLU A 795 3.11 5.78 -22.05
C GLU A 795 2.05 6.56 -21.23
N LEU A 796 1.56 6.01 -20.11
CA LEU A 796 0.48 6.57 -19.29
C LEU A 796 -0.83 6.84 -20.07
N ARG A 797 -1.03 6.13 -21.19
CA ARG A 797 -2.20 6.24 -22.08
C ARG A 797 -3.26 5.22 -21.72
N TYR A 798 -3.74 5.30 -20.48
CA TYR A 798 -4.69 4.32 -19.92
C TYR A 798 -5.96 4.15 -20.74
N MET A 799 -6.43 5.20 -21.42
CA MET A 799 -7.61 5.13 -22.31
C MET A 799 -7.47 4.12 -23.44
N ASP A 800 -6.29 4.08 -24.06
CA ASP A 800 -6.02 3.19 -25.18
C ASP A 800 -5.79 1.75 -24.69
N ALA A 801 -5.25 1.58 -23.49
CA ALA A 801 -5.13 0.28 -22.83
C ALA A 801 -6.49 -0.31 -22.47
N MET A 802 -7.40 0.51 -21.91
CA MET A 802 -8.75 0.07 -21.53
C MET A 802 -9.57 -0.47 -22.72
N ARG A 803 -9.38 0.07 -23.92
CA ARG A 803 -10.03 -0.42 -25.15
C ARG A 803 -9.61 -1.84 -25.53
N LEU A 804 -8.45 -2.31 -25.07
CA LEU A 804 -7.94 -3.65 -25.35
C LEU A 804 -8.41 -4.70 -24.33
N LEU A 805 -8.99 -4.28 -23.20
CA LEU A 805 -9.34 -5.21 -22.10
C LEU A 805 -10.39 -6.23 -22.51
N TYR A 806 -11.43 -5.81 -23.24
CA TYR A 806 -12.45 -6.75 -23.75
C TYR A 806 -11.84 -7.78 -24.72
N THR A 807 -10.95 -7.32 -25.60
CA THR A 807 -10.24 -8.21 -26.54
C THR A 807 -9.32 -9.18 -25.81
N LEU A 808 -8.68 -8.74 -24.72
CA LEU A 808 -7.84 -9.59 -23.89
C LEU A 808 -8.67 -10.68 -23.20
N GLU A 809 -9.79 -10.31 -22.60
CA GLU A 809 -10.70 -11.25 -21.93
C GLU A 809 -11.20 -12.31 -22.91
N ASP A 810 -11.76 -11.91 -24.06
CA ASP A 810 -12.22 -12.82 -25.12
C ASP A 810 -11.09 -13.71 -25.67
N ALA A 811 -9.88 -13.16 -25.85
CA ALA A 811 -8.72 -13.94 -26.28
C ALA A 811 -8.32 -15.01 -25.26
N SER A 812 -8.28 -14.65 -23.97
CA SER A 812 -7.95 -15.57 -22.87
C SER A 812 -8.99 -16.67 -22.71
N GLU A 813 -10.28 -16.34 -22.82
CA GLU A 813 -11.38 -17.30 -22.78
C GLU A 813 -11.33 -18.26 -23.97
N ARG A 814 -11.07 -17.75 -25.19
CA ARG A 814 -10.91 -18.59 -26.39
C ARG A 814 -9.73 -19.55 -26.30
N PHE A 815 -8.63 -19.13 -25.69
CA PHE A 815 -7.50 -20.01 -25.43
C PHE A 815 -7.88 -21.12 -24.45
N ALA A 816 -8.48 -20.76 -23.30
CA ALA A 816 -8.92 -21.72 -22.30
C ALA A 816 -9.96 -22.71 -22.87
N ASN A 817 -10.90 -22.23 -23.68
CA ASN A 817 -11.90 -23.06 -24.37
C ASN A 817 -11.26 -24.00 -25.40
N GLN A 818 -10.25 -23.54 -26.14
CA GLN A 818 -9.49 -24.41 -27.05
C GLN A 818 -8.78 -25.53 -26.28
N VAL A 819 -8.11 -25.18 -25.18
CA VAL A 819 -7.45 -26.17 -24.32
C VAL A 819 -8.46 -27.20 -23.81
N ASN A 820 -9.61 -26.76 -23.33
CA ASN A 820 -10.66 -27.67 -22.88
C ASN A 820 -11.20 -28.57 -24.02
N ALA A 821 -11.33 -28.04 -25.24
CA ALA A 821 -11.74 -28.80 -26.41
C ALA A 821 -10.69 -29.87 -26.78
N THR A 822 -9.41 -29.49 -26.80
CA THR A 822 -8.30 -30.42 -27.05
C THR A 822 -8.26 -31.52 -25.98
N ILE A 823 -8.35 -31.17 -24.70
CA ILE A 823 -8.39 -32.14 -23.60
C ILE A 823 -9.60 -33.06 -23.71
N ALA A 824 -10.77 -32.55 -24.08
CA ALA A 824 -11.97 -33.38 -24.28
C ALA A 824 -11.79 -34.44 -25.37
N VAL A 825 -10.92 -34.20 -26.36
CA VAL A 825 -10.56 -35.17 -27.41
C VAL A 825 -9.48 -36.15 -26.91
N LEU A 826 -8.48 -35.67 -26.17
CA LEU A 826 -7.31 -36.46 -25.77
C LEU A 826 -7.55 -37.32 -24.53
N HIS A 827 -8.21 -36.77 -23.51
CA HIS A 827 -8.40 -37.41 -22.20
C HIS A 827 -9.11 -38.78 -22.26
N PRO A 828 -10.16 -39.00 -23.09
CA PRO A 828 -10.80 -40.31 -23.21
C PRO A 828 -9.89 -41.39 -23.80
N ILE A 829 -8.92 -41.00 -24.65
CA ILE A 829 -7.98 -41.94 -25.29
C ILE A 829 -6.98 -42.47 -24.26
N GLN A 830 -6.56 -41.62 -23.33
CA GLN A 830 -5.66 -42.01 -22.23
C GLN A 830 -6.39 -42.81 -21.14
N CYS A 831 -7.62 -42.42 -20.81
CA CYS A 831 -8.45 -43.12 -19.82
C CYS A 831 -8.92 -44.51 -20.32
N MET A 832 -8.87 -44.79 -21.62
CA MET A 832 -9.05 -46.12 -22.19
C MET A 832 -7.80 -46.99 -21.95
N ARG A 833 -7.46 -47.21 -20.68
CA ARG A 833 -6.46 -48.20 -20.28
C ARG A 833 -6.94 -49.57 -20.76
N GLU A 834 -6.13 -50.22 -21.59
CA GLU A 834 -6.20 -51.65 -21.84
C GLU A 834 -5.99 -52.37 -20.50
N ARG A 835 -7.06 -52.51 -19.69
CA ARG A 835 -7.06 -53.49 -18.60
C ARG A 835 -7.05 -54.87 -19.26
N LYS A 836 -5.87 -55.39 -19.57
CA LYS A 836 -5.67 -56.84 -19.68
C LYS A 836 -5.94 -57.39 -18.29
N VAL A 837 -7.18 -57.83 -18.05
CA VAL A 837 -7.50 -58.60 -16.86
C VAL A 837 -6.77 -59.93 -17.03
N HIS A 838 -5.62 -60.07 -16.36
CA HIS A 838 -5.04 -61.39 -16.14
C HIS A 838 -5.96 -62.11 -15.17
N VAL A 839 -6.95 -62.83 -15.72
CA VAL A 839 -7.66 -63.85 -14.97
C VAL A 839 -6.65 -64.99 -14.81
N VAL A 840 -5.96 -65.03 -13.67
CA VAL A 840 -5.25 -66.23 -13.25
C VAL A 840 -6.36 -67.22 -12.88
N ILE A 841 -6.69 -68.10 -13.82
CA ILE A 841 -7.57 -69.24 -13.54
C ILE A 841 -6.69 -70.23 -12.79
N ASP A 842 -6.70 -70.16 -11.45
CA ASP A 842 -6.11 -71.20 -10.62
C ASP A 842 -6.85 -72.52 -10.90
N LEU A 843 -6.08 -73.54 -11.30
CA LEU A 843 -6.55 -74.88 -11.66
C LEU A 843 -7.30 -75.60 -10.50
N THR A 844 -7.28 -75.01 -9.30
CA THR A 844 -7.96 -75.45 -8.07
C THR A 844 -9.42 -74.98 -7.97
N THR A 845 -9.88 -74.09 -8.85
CA THR A 845 -11.28 -73.61 -8.88
C THR A 845 -12.23 -74.51 -9.68
N VAL A 846 -11.69 -75.38 -10.54
CA VAL A 846 -12.46 -76.33 -11.37
C VAL A 846 -13.13 -77.45 -10.54
N PRO A 847 -12.47 -78.07 -9.54
CA PRO A 847 -13.11 -79.08 -8.70
C PRO A 847 -14.24 -78.50 -7.84
N ALA A 848 -14.09 -77.27 -7.34
CA ALA A 848 -15.11 -76.60 -6.53
C ALA A 848 -16.39 -76.32 -7.34
N PHE A 849 -16.26 -75.94 -8.61
CA PHE A 849 -17.40 -75.76 -9.52
C PHE A 849 -18.10 -77.09 -9.85
N LEU A 850 -17.35 -78.19 -9.99
CA LEU A 850 -17.92 -79.53 -10.24
C LEU A 850 -18.65 -80.10 -9.02
N VAL A 851 -18.15 -79.84 -7.81
CA VAL A 851 -18.85 -80.23 -6.56
C VAL A 851 -20.15 -79.44 -6.39
N VAL A 852 -20.15 -78.14 -6.68
CA VAL A 852 -21.37 -77.31 -6.63
C VAL A 852 -22.39 -77.74 -7.70
N LEU A 853 -21.94 -78.09 -8.91
CA LEU A 853 -22.80 -78.66 -9.96
C LEU A 853 -23.35 -80.04 -9.58
N GLY A 854 -22.55 -80.89 -8.94
CA GLY A 854 -22.98 -82.20 -8.45
C GLY A 854 -24.01 -82.11 -7.31
N VAL A 855 -23.83 -81.17 -6.39
CA VAL A 855 -24.80 -80.90 -5.31
C VAL A 855 -26.10 -80.33 -5.88
N LEU A 856 -26.03 -79.42 -6.87
CA LEU A 856 -27.21 -78.89 -7.54
C LEU A 856 -27.95 -79.95 -8.39
N TYR A 857 -27.23 -80.91 -8.97
CA TYR A 857 -27.83 -82.04 -9.70
C TYR A 857 -28.55 -83.00 -8.75
N MET A 858 -27.96 -83.30 -7.59
CA MET A 858 -28.57 -84.15 -6.56
C MET A 858 -29.77 -83.47 -5.87
N MET A 859 -29.81 -82.14 -5.79
CA MET A 859 -30.96 -81.38 -5.27
C MET A 859 -32.11 -81.21 -6.27
N ALA A 860 -31.92 -81.60 -7.54
CA ALA A 860 -32.89 -81.41 -8.62
C ALA A 860 -33.69 -82.68 -8.98
N GLU A 861 -33.72 -83.70 -8.11
CA GLU A 861 -34.71 -84.77 -8.22
C GLU A 861 -36.08 -84.29 -7.73
N GLY A 862 -36.89 -83.78 -8.66
CA GLY A 862 -38.30 -83.53 -8.39
C GLY A 862 -38.92 -82.32 -9.11
N SER A 863 -38.64 -82.09 -10.39
CA SER A 863 -39.63 -81.52 -11.34
C SER A 863 -38.99 -81.21 -12.70
N ALA A 864 -39.56 -81.78 -13.76
CA ALA A 864 -39.15 -81.55 -15.15
C ALA A 864 -39.29 -80.08 -15.61
N LEU A 865 -39.98 -79.22 -14.85
CA LEU A 865 -40.13 -77.79 -15.15
C LEU A 865 -38.88 -76.96 -14.77
N SER A 866 -38.09 -77.41 -13.78
CA SER A 866 -36.90 -76.69 -13.30
C SER A 866 -35.72 -76.79 -14.30
N LEU A 867 -35.57 -77.96 -14.94
CA LEU A 867 -34.50 -78.22 -15.91
C LEU A 867 -34.64 -77.36 -17.18
N VAL A 868 -35.89 -77.08 -17.61
CA VAL A 868 -36.17 -76.27 -18.80
C VAL A 868 -35.86 -74.79 -18.55
N CYS A 869 -36.17 -74.26 -17.37
CA CYS A 869 -35.78 -72.89 -16.99
C CYS A 869 -34.25 -72.75 -16.82
N PHE A 870 -33.57 -73.78 -16.32
CA PHE A 870 -32.10 -73.76 -16.17
C PHE A 870 -31.37 -73.85 -17.51
N LEU A 871 -31.87 -74.67 -18.46
CA LEU A 871 -31.33 -74.78 -19.82
C LEU A 871 -31.63 -73.52 -20.66
N LEU A 872 -32.78 -72.87 -20.47
CA LEU A 872 -33.07 -71.57 -21.09
C LEU A 872 -32.19 -70.45 -20.53
N GLY A 873 -31.94 -70.45 -19.20
CA GLY A 873 -31.03 -69.51 -18.54
C GLY A 873 -29.57 -69.67 -18.99
N MET A 874 -29.09 -70.91 -19.16
CA MET A 874 -27.76 -71.17 -19.71
C MET A 874 -27.67 -70.84 -21.20
N ARG A 875 -28.74 -70.97 -22.00
CA ARG A 875 -28.75 -70.53 -23.41
C ARG A 875 -28.57 -69.01 -23.54
N THR A 876 -29.16 -68.22 -22.64
CA THR A 876 -28.93 -66.76 -22.58
C THR A 876 -27.53 -66.39 -22.10
N LEU A 877 -26.93 -67.17 -21.20
CA LEU A 877 -25.55 -66.95 -20.75
C LEU A 877 -24.50 -67.36 -21.80
N TRP A 878 -24.79 -68.34 -22.64
CA TRP A 878 -23.88 -68.76 -23.72
C TRP A 878 -23.98 -67.88 -24.98
N PHE A 879 -25.16 -67.29 -25.27
CA PHE A 879 -25.31 -66.29 -26.35
C PHE A 879 -24.81 -64.88 -25.99
N CYS A 880 -24.53 -64.60 -24.71
CA CYS A 880 -23.90 -63.35 -24.27
C CYS A 880 -22.37 -63.29 -24.48
N GLY A 881 -21.77 -64.30 -25.14
CA GLY A 881 -20.37 -64.28 -25.58
C GLY A 881 -20.10 -63.52 -26.90
N GLY A 882 -21.11 -62.91 -27.51
CA GLY A 882 -21.01 -62.26 -28.82
C GLY A 882 -20.95 -60.72 -28.80
N GLY A 883 -19.77 -60.15 -28.58
CA GLY A 883 -19.18 -58.95 -29.21
C GLY A 883 -19.93 -57.61 -29.47
N ARG A 884 -21.25 -57.42 -29.28
CA ARG A 884 -21.94 -56.16 -29.68
C ARG A 884 -22.54 -55.32 -28.55
N GLU A 885 -23.00 -55.88 -27.44
CA GLU A 885 -23.58 -55.06 -26.35
C GLU A 885 -22.55 -54.45 -25.39
N PHE A 886 -21.30 -54.93 -25.40
CA PHE A 886 -20.22 -54.37 -24.58
C PHE A 886 -19.82 -52.94 -25.01
N LYS A 887 -20.16 -52.50 -26.24
CA LYS A 887 -19.95 -51.12 -26.71
C LYS A 887 -20.93 -50.12 -26.07
N LEU A 888 -22.17 -50.53 -25.78
CA LEU A 888 -23.21 -49.64 -25.21
C LEU A 888 -23.02 -49.41 -23.70
N LEU A 889 -22.53 -50.41 -22.96
CA LEU A 889 -22.18 -50.26 -21.54
C LEU A 889 -20.92 -49.40 -21.33
N LYS A 890 -19.95 -49.46 -22.25
CA LYS A 890 -18.77 -48.58 -22.23
C LYS A 890 -19.14 -47.11 -22.49
N GLN A 891 -20.09 -46.85 -23.38
CA GLN A 891 -20.58 -45.47 -23.62
C GLN A 891 -21.35 -44.90 -22.42
N ARG A 892 -22.18 -45.70 -21.72
CA ARG A 892 -22.91 -45.23 -20.54
C ARG A 892 -22.05 -45.01 -19.29
N ALA A 893 -20.93 -45.73 -19.15
CA ALA A 893 -19.96 -45.49 -18.08
C ALA A 893 -19.17 -44.18 -18.30
N CYS A 894 -18.79 -43.85 -19.54
CA CYS A 894 -18.16 -42.57 -19.88
C CYS A 894 -19.11 -41.37 -19.68
N VAL A 895 -20.40 -41.51 -19.97
CA VAL A 895 -21.38 -40.44 -19.73
C VAL A 895 -21.56 -40.15 -18.23
N LYS A 896 -21.31 -41.13 -17.34
CA LYS A 896 -21.34 -40.91 -15.89
C LYS A 896 -20.11 -40.18 -15.35
N CYS A 897 -18.91 -40.38 -15.93
CA CYS A 897 -17.76 -39.50 -15.64
C CYS A 897 -18.01 -38.06 -16.11
N LYS A 898 -18.73 -37.88 -17.22
CA LYS A 898 -19.12 -36.56 -17.74
C LYS A 898 -20.10 -35.81 -16.84
N LEU A 899 -20.86 -36.50 -15.98
CA LEU A 899 -21.73 -35.86 -14.98
C LEU A 899 -21.03 -35.56 -13.64
N CYS A 900 -20.03 -36.33 -13.22
CA CYS A 900 -19.27 -36.03 -12.00
C CYS A 900 -18.30 -34.85 -12.16
N CYS A 901 -17.77 -34.61 -13.35
CA CYS A 901 -16.83 -33.50 -13.58
C CYS A 901 -17.49 -32.16 -13.96
N ASN A 902 -18.77 -32.14 -14.35
CA ASN A 902 -19.45 -30.90 -14.77
C ASN A 902 -20.11 -30.13 -13.61
N TYR A 903 -20.00 -30.62 -12.37
CA TYR A 903 -20.57 -29.99 -11.17
C TYR A 903 -19.57 -30.03 -10.01
N SER A 904 -18.37 -29.45 -10.20
CA SER A 904 -17.55 -28.94 -9.09
C SER A 904 -16.47 -28.02 -9.66
N ASN A 905 -16.65 -26.71 -9.50
CA ASN A 905 -15.49 -25.82 -9.41
C ASN A 905 -14.98 -26.01 -7.97
N HIS A 906 -13.73 -26.47 -7.83
CA HIS A 906 -13.03 -26.92 -6.62
C HIS A 906 -13.08 -28.43 -6.33
N CYS A 907 -11.92 -29.07 -6.48
CA CYS A 907 -11.47 -30.18 -5.67
C CYS A 907 -10.06 -29.84 -5.21
N ASP A 908 -9.93 -29.41 -3.95
CA ASP A 908 -8.66 -29.37 -3.25
C ASP A 908 -8.19 -30.77 -2.87
N LEU A 909 -6.88 -30.87 -2.68
CA LEU A 909 -6.15 -32.07 -2.27
C LEU A 909 -6.66 -32.63 -0.93
N GLU A 910 -6.54 -33.96 -0.82
CA GLU A 910 -6.68 -34.77 0.40
C GLU A 910 -8.06 -34.78 1.08
N GLU A 911 -8.94 -35.70 0.62
CA GLU A 911 -9.62 -36.67 1.49
C GLU A 911 -10.56 -37.59 0.66
N ASN A 912 -10.80 -38.80 1.16
CA ASN A 912 -11.51 -39.89 0.51
C ASN A 912 -12.89 -39.51 -0.07
N CYS A 913 -13.03 -39.48 -1.40
CA CYS A 913 -14.34 -39.44 -2.07
C CYS A 913 -15.10 -40.77 -1.92
N GLN A 914 -15.92 -40.89 -0.87
CA GLN A 914 -17.03 -41.85 -0.81
C GLN A 914 -18.25 -41.29 -1.55
N CYS A 915 -18.59 -41.85 -2.72
CA CYS A 915 -19.86 -41.58 -3.39
C CYS A 915 -21.03 -42.20 -2.61
N SER A 916 -21.73 -41.40 -1.79
CA SER A 916 -22.98 -41.78 -1.15
C SER A 916 -24.20 -41.38 -2.02
N SER A 917 -25.01 -42.41 -2.32
CA SER A 917 -26.44 -42.42 -2.66
C SER A 917 -27.08 -41.29 -3.49
N LEU A 918 -27.57 -41.63 -4.70
CA LEU A 918 -28.84 -41.07 -5.19
C LEU A 918 -29.64 -42.04 -6.08
N SER A 919 -30.95 -41.82 -5.99
CA SER A 919 -32.12 -42.67 -6.23
C SER A 919 -32.36 -43.10 -7.68
N PHE A 920 -32.68 -44.39 -7.90
CA PHE A 920 -33.36 -44.86 -9.11
C PHE A 920 -34.53 -45.79 -8.74
N ARG A 921 -35.75 -45.37 -9.08
CA ARG A 921 -37.00 -46.14 -8.97
C ARG A 921 -36.97 -47.29 -9.98
N ASN A 922 -36.63 -48.51 -9.55
CA ASN A 922 -36.92 -49.72 -10.31
C ASN A 922 -37.15 -50.91 -9.34
N PRO A 923 -38.36 -51.49 -9.27
CA PRO A 923 -38.74 -52.46 -8.21
C PRO A 923 -38.04 -53.82 -8.29
N ALA A 924 -37.40 -54.17 -9.41
CA ALA A 924 -36.70 -55.45 -9.57
C ALA A 924 -35.32 -55.49 -8.86
N LEU A 925 -34.65 -54.34 -8.72
CA LEU A 925 -33.33 -54.23 -8.10
C LEU A 925 -33.38 -54.12 -6.56
N LEU A 926 -34.55 -53.84 -5.99
CA LEU A 926 -34.76 -53.75 -4.55
C LEU A 926 -34.65 -55.11 -3.86
N ARG A 927 -35.10 -56.19 -4.53
CA ARG A 927 -35.00 -57.57 -4.03
C ARG A 927 -33.56 -58.10 -4.01
N LEU A 928 -32.77 -57.71 -5.02
CA LEU A 928 -31.34 -58.07 -5.09
C LEU A 928 -30.51 -57.32 -4.03
N ARG A 929 -30.87 -56.05 -3.76
CA ARG A 929 -30.26 -55.26 -2.67
C ARG A 929 -30.59 -55.81 -1.29
N LEU A 930 -31.81 -56.28 -1.04
CA LEU A 930 -32.18 -56.89 0.24
C LEU A 930 -31.39 -58.19 0.48
N LEU A 931 -31.22 -59.00 -0.57
CA LEU A 931 -30.45 -60.25 -0.51
C LEU A 931 -28.95 -60.00 -0.25
N LEU A 932 -28.38 -58.99 -0.92
CA LEU A 932 -26.98 -58.59 -0.73
C LEU A 932 -26.74 -57.91 0.62
N LEU A 933 -27.70 -57.16 1.17
CA LEU A 933 -27.62 -56.60 2.54
C LEU A 933 -27.71 -57.68 3.62
N LEU A 934 -28.55 -58.71 3.42
CA LEU A 934 -28.64 -59.86 4.34
C LEU A 934 -27.37 -60.71 4.31
N LEU A 935 -26.76 -60.90 3.13
CA LEU A 935 -25.47 -61.59 3.00
C LEU A 935 -24.31 -60.78 3.59
N ARG A 936 -24.34 -59.45 3.49
CA ARG A 936 -23.33 -58.56 4.10
C ARG A 936 -23.45 -58.49 5.62
N LEU A 937 -24.67 -58.52 6.16
CA LEU A 937 -24.91 -58.60 7.61
C LEU A 937 -24.50 -59.95 8.21
N HIS A 938 -24.59 -61.03 7.43
CA HIS A 938 -24.14 -62.35 7.89
C HIS A 938 -22.60 -62.50 7.87
N TYR A 939 -21.92 -61.84 6.93
CA TYR A 939 -20.45 -61.85 6.84
C TYR A 939 -19.79 -60.95 7.89
N TYR A 940 -20.42 -59.80 8.23
CA TYR A 940 -19.91 -58.86 9.24
C TYR A 940 -20.09 -59.34 10.71
N SER A 941 -20.93 -60.37 10.92
CA SER A 941 -21.13 -60.99 12.23
C SER A 941 -20.06 -62.04 12.59
N LYS A 942 -19.22 -62.47 11.63
CA LYS A 942 -18.22 -63.53 11.83
C LYS A 942 -16.78 -63.03 11.99
N GLU A 943 -16.52 -61.76 11.65
CA GLU A 943 -15.20 -61.12 11.71
C GLU A 943 -14.95 -60.36 13.04
N LYS A 944 -15.95 -60.36 13.94
CA LYS A 944 -15.89 -59.71 15.26
C LYS A 944 -15.67 -60.68 16.42
N GLU A 945 -15.50 -61.98 16.13
CA GLU A 945 -15.32 -63.05 17.11
C GLU A 945 -13.87 -63.60 17.14
N GLU A 946 -12.98 -63.16 16.23
CA GLU A 946 -11.56 -63.55 16.18
C GLU A 946 -10.58 -62.43 16.62
N ARG A 947 -11.07 -61.36 17.25
CA ARG A 947 -10.25 -60.22 17.74
C ARG A 947 -10.33 -59.98 19.24
N MET A 948 -10.48 -61.06 20.01
CA MET A 948 -10.21 -61.11 21.45
C MET A 948 -9.49 -62.41 21.77
N GLU A 949 -8.19 -62.49 21.48
CA GLU A 949 -7.22 -63.31 22.22
C GLU A 949 -5.81 -63.04 21.66
N ASN A 950 -4.84 -62.97 22.57
CA ASN A 950 -3.39 -62.80 22.37
C ASN A 950 -2.86 -61.36 22.24
N GLY A 951 -2.63 -60.76 23.41
CA GLY A 951 -1.66 -59.69 23.61
C GLY A 951 -0.30 -60.20 24.11
N GLY A 952 0.68 -59.28 24.10
CA GLY A 952 1.99 -59.34 24.75
C GLY A 952 3.05 -60.10 23.94
N GLY A 953 4.29 -59.64 23.74
CA GLY A 953 5.09 -58.52 24.26
C GLY A 953 6.57 -58.89 23.98
N GLY A 954 7.47 -57.92 23.80
CA GLY A 954 8.91 -58.19 23.70
C GLY A 954 9.70 -57.13 22.94
N ASP A 955 10.42 -56.30 23.70
CA ASP A 955 11.38 -55.29 23.29
C ASP A 955 12.62 -55.86 22.58
N ILE A 956 13.33 -55.05 21.78
CA ILE A 956 14.79 -54.81 21.88
C ILE A 956 15.19 -53.62 20.99
N GLU A 957 15.99 -52.78 21.62
CA GLU A 957 16.64 -51.52 21.30
C GLU A 957 17.69 -51.58 20.17
N CYS A 958 17.88 -50.47 19.44
CA CYS A 958 19.21 -50.15 18.89
C CYS A 958 19.40 -48.65 18.61
N ASN A 959 20.61 -48.20 18.94
CA ASN A 959 21.07 -46.85 19.27
C ASN A 959 21.53 -45.98 18.09
N ARG A 960 21.61 -44.68 18.40
CA ARG A 960 22.41 -43.58 17.82
C ARG A 960 23.64 -43.95 16.96
N ASN A 961 23.85 -43.23 15.83
CA ASN A 961 24.93 -42.23 15.69
C ASN A 961 24.95 -41.49 14.33
N ASN A 962 25.22 -40.19 14.41
CA ASN A 962 25.48 -39.24 13.32
C ASN A 962 26.88 -39.41 12.68
N LYS A 963 27.01 -39.07 11.39
CA LYS A 963 28.09 -38.21 10.85
C LYS A 963 27.82 -37.75 9.39
N GLU A 964 27.76 -36.42 9.25
CA GLU A 964 28.15 -35.47 8.17
C GLU A 964 28.65 -36.05 6.82
N LYS A 965 28.33 -35.50 5.64
CA LYS A 965 28.64 -34.13 5.16
C LYS A 965 27.84 -33.69 3.90
N GLU A 966 27.54 -32.38 3.90
CA GLU A 966 27.64 -31.34 2.85
C GLU A 966 26.88 -31.42 1.50
N GLY A 967 26.12 -30.34 1.24
CA GLY A 967 25.56 -29.91 -0.04
C GLY A 967 24.59 -28.75 0.15
N SER A 968 25.07 -27.51 0.02
CA SER A 968 24.40 -26.23 0.28
C SER A 968 23.47 -25.76 -0.83
N GLU A 969 22.42 -25.02 -0.49
CA GLU A 969 22.06 -23.71 -1.09
C GLU A 969 20.90 -23.08 -0.29
N GLY A 970 21.08 -21.80 0.10
CA GLY A 970 20.36 -21.17 1.20
C GLY A 970 19.23 -20.23 0.79
N GLY A 971 18.12 -20.30 1.54
CA GLY A 971 17.18 -19.19 1.72
C GLY A 971 17.54 -18.43 2.99
N GLY A 972 17.89 -17.15 2.86
CA GLY A 972 18.27 -16.30 4.00
C GLY A 972 17.05 -15.91 4.84
N GLY A 973 16.91 -16.52 6.02
CA GLY A 973 15.97 -16.09 7.05
C GLY A 973 16.49 -14.86 7.81
N SER A 974 15.62 -13.87 7.98
CA SER A 974 15.82 -12.71 8.85
C SER A 974 15.74 -13.12 10.33
N TYR A 975 16.77 -12.80 11.13
CA TYR A 975 16.79 -13.00 12.58
C TYR A 975 16.71 -11.66 13.33
N ARG A 976 15.88 -11.64 14.39
CA ARG A 976 15.75 -10.57 15.40
C ARG A 976 16.90 -10.62 16.43
N TYR A 977 17.33 -9.48 16.96
CA TYR A 977 18.03 -9.41 18.25
C TYR A 977 17.64 -8.16 19.07
N TRP A 978 17.72 -8.31 20.39
CA TRP A 978 17.59 -7.24 21.40
C TRP A 978 18.96 -7.09 22.08
N VAL A 979 19.43 -5.87 22.34
CA VAL A 979 20.66 -5.64 23.11
C VAL A 979 20.31 -5.14 24.50
N ARG A 980 20.79 -5.86 25.51
CA ARG A 980 20.81 -5.45 26.93
C ARG A 980 22.28 -5.44 27.35
N GLU A 981 22.74 -4.40 28.04
CA GLU A 981 23.99 -4.47 28.80
C GLU A 981 23.81 -5.50 29.94
N ALA A 982 24.71 -6.46 30.01
CA ALA A 982 24.65 -7.56 30.96
C ALA A 982 25.66 -7.34 32.09
N THR A 983 25.28 -6.63 33.15
CA THR A 983 25.87 -6.77 34.50
C THR A 983 24.96 -6.16 35.60
N ALA A 984 23.85 -6.82 35.95
CA ALA A 984 23.27 -6.88 37.32
C ALA A 984 21.87 -7.54 37.32
N ASP A 985 21.60 -8.36 38.34
CA ASP A 985 20.31 -9.02 38.58
C ASP A 985 19.17 -8.03 38.83
N ALA A 986 17.96 -8.40 38.40
CA ALA A 986 16.76 -7.59 38.51
C ALA A 986 16.34 -7.37 39.97
N ALA A 987 16.13 -6.11 40.37
CA ALA A 987 15.39 -5.78 41.59
C ALA A 987 13.91 -6.21 41.44
N PRO A 988 13.27 -6.74 42.51
CA PRO A 988 11.88 -7.17 42.44
C PRO A 988 10.90 -6.00 42.20
N LEU A 989 9.83 -6.28 41.45
CA LEU A 989 8.77 -5.34 41.11
C LEU A 989 8.16 -4.71 42.38
N PRO A 990 8.03 -3.37 42.46
CA PRO A 990 7.30 -2.73 43.56
C PRO A 990 5.79 -3.00 43.43
N LEU A 991 5.15 -3.34 44.55
CA LEU A 991 3.70 -3.56 44.63
C LEU A 991 2.93 -2.25 44.37
N PRO A 992 1.81 -2.28 43.62
CA PRO A 992 1.05 -1.09 43.26
C PRO A 992 0.39 -0.45 44.50
N LYS A 993 0.70 0.83 44.74
CA LYS A 993 0.14 1.64 45.84
C LYS A 993 -0.97 2.54 45.28
N LYS A 994 -2.12 2.58 45.95
CA LYS A 994 -3.26 3.44 45.61
C LYS A 994 -2.96 4.87 46.09
N LEU A 995 -2.86 5.83 45.16
CA LEU A 995 -2.59 7.24 45.46
C LEU A 995 -3.76 7.87 46.21
N SER A 996 -3.46 8.77 47.16
CA SER A 996 -4.46 9.46 47.98
C SER A 996 -4.45 10.96 47.70
N PRO A 997 -5.52 11.71 48.04
CA PRO A 997 -5.71 13.11 47.62
C PRO A 997 -4.67 14.12 48.15
N GLN A 998 -3.73 13.69 48.98
CA GLN A 998 -2.70 14.55 49.59
C GLN A 998 -1.40 14.63 48.78
N ASP A 999 -1.26 13.87 47.69
CA ASP A 999 -0.09 13.90 46.80
C ASP A 999 -0.07 15.11 45.82
N HIS A 1000 -0.97 16.09 46.00
CA HIS A 1000 -1.20 17.21 45.07
C HIS A 1000 -0.51 18.54 45.41
N LEU A 1001 0.39 18.61 46.39
CA LEU A 1001 0.80 19.90 46.99
C LEU A 1001 2.22 20.43 46.71
N HIS A 1002 2.97 19.87 45.75
CA HIS A 1002 4.23 20.49 45.31
C HIS A 1002 4.26 20.80 43.80
N SER A 1003 4.19 22.11 43.53
CA SER A 1003 4.18 22.73 42.20
C SER A 1003 5.58 23.17 41.75
N GLN A 1004 6.02 22.66 40.60
CA GLN A 1004 6.99 23.31 39.69
C GLN A 1004 6.51 23.11 38.24
N PRO A 1005 6.87 23.99 37.29
CA PRO A 1005 6.18 24.09 36.00
C PRO A 1005 6.58 22.91 35.10
N ASN A 1006 5.66 21.96 34.92
CA ASN A 1006 5.87 20.80 34.08
C ASN A 1006 5.64 21.15 32.61
N ASN A 1007 6.70 21.04 31.80
CA ASN A 1007 6.59 20.71 30.39
C ASN A 1007 5.75 19.44 30.25
N LEU A 1008 4.75 19.47 29.36
CA LEU A 1008 3.83 18.38 29.09
C LEU A 1008 4.59 17.19 28.47
N GLY A 1009 5.11 16.33 29.33
CA GLY A 1009 5.60 14.99 29.00
C GLY A 1009 5.10 14.03 30.08
N SER A 1010 4.45 12.94 29.65
CA SER A 1010 4.21 11.77 30.50
C SER A 1010 5.52 11.36 31.18
N ALA A 1011 5.47 10.96 32.45
CA ALA A 1011 6.62 10.45 33.22
C ALA A 1011 7.27 9.17 32.62
N TRP A 1012 6.76 8.68 31.48
CA TRP A 1012 7.41 7.66 30.64
C TRP A 1012 8.47 8.24 29.69
N ASN A 1013 8.48 9.55 29.44
CA ASN A 1013 9.38 10.21 28.48
C ASN A 1013 10.66 10.76 29.11
N THR A 1014 10.86 10.65 30.42
CA THR A 1014 12.08 11.09 31.11
C THR A 1014 13.19 10.02 31.15
N ALA A 1015 12.93 8.81 30.66
CA ALA A 1015 13.94 7.76 30.48
C ALA A 1015 14.06 7.43 28.98
N GLY A 1016 14.78 8.27 28.23
CA GLY A 1016 15.03 8.10 26.80
C GLY A 1016 15.74 6.77 26.48
N THR A 1017 14.99 5.69 26.36
CA THR A 1017 15.55 4.33 26.18
C THR A 1017 14.92 3.52 25.06
N TRP A 1018 14.00 4.09 24.26
CA TRP A 1018 13.45 3.39 23.10
C TRP A 1018 13.14 4.34 21.95
N GLU A 1019 13.94 4.29 20.88
CA GLU A 1019 13.58 4.71 19.52
C GLU A 1019 13.57 3.44 18.65
N GLU A 1020 12.48 3.15 17.95
CA GLU A 1020 12.46 2.16 16.87
C GLU A 1020 12.70 2.89 15.55
N LYS A 1021 13.90 2.74 14.99
CA LYS A 1021 14.23 3.19 13.63
C LYS A 1021 14.11 2.01 12.68
N ASN A 1022 13.22 2.13 11.70
CA ASN A 1022 13.04 1.11 10.67
C ASN A 1022 14.19 1.21 9.65
N LEU A 1023 15.25 0.47 9.92
CA LEU A 1023 16.36 0.27 9.00
C LEU A 1023 16.11 -1.05 8.26
N ASN A 1024 15.66 -0.96 7.01
CA ASN A 1024 15.65 -2.11 6.10
C ASN A 1024 17.04 -2.78 6.08
N ASN A 1025 17.13 -4.08 5.76
CA ASN A 1025 18.41 -4.81 5.55
C ASN A 1025 19.41 -4.03 4.67
N TRP A 1026 18.89 -3.22 3.74
CA TRP A 1026 19.62 -2.28 2.89
C TRP A 1026 20.40 -1.20 3.67
N ALA A 1027 19.83 -0.64 4.73
CA ALA A 1027 20.50 0.33 5.59
C ALA A 1027 21.33 -0.34 6.70
N THR A 1028 20.94 -1.54 7.14
CA THR A 1028 21.67 -2.30 8.17
C THR A 1028 23.07 -2.73 7.70
N HIS A 1029 23.26 -3.04 6.42
CA HIS A 1029 24.59 -3.37 5.87
C HIS A 1029 25.52 -2.17 5.72
N ARG A 1030 24.99 -0.94 5.76
CA ARG A 1030 25.76 0.30 5.59
C ARG A 1030 25.97 1.07 6.89
N ILE A 1031 25.06 0.89 7.86
CA ILE A 1031 25.16 1.49 9.20
C ILE A 1031 25.96 0.60 10.17
N LYS A 1032 26.12 -0.70 9.86
CA LYS A 1032 27.05 -1.59 10.58
C LYS A 1032 28.45 -1.56 10.01
#